data_AF-A0A8T3WG10-F1
#
_entry.id   AF-A0A8T3WG10-F1
#
_cell.length_a   1.000
_cell.length_b   1.000
_cell.length_c   1.000
_cell.angle_alpha   90.00
_cell.angle_beta   90.00
_cell.angle_gamma   90.00
#
_symmetry.space_group_name_H-M   'P 1'
#
loop_
_entity.id
_entity.type
_entity.pdbx_description
1 polymer ?
#
loop_
_entity_poly.entity_id
_entity_poly.type
_entity_poly.pdbx_seq_one_letter_code
_entity_poly.pdbx_strand_id
1 'polypeptide(L)'
;VQDSESTPDSAKLRVEIIAINDAPFFINLEEKEFNESELFTYITDATDEENDIPYSFNASFISCVLAPWSNRTDCSLFNIQSYNETSGIINFTPSRYDVGTYIVNLSVIDKNKINSICSDNSIPYCNASSSIAVNFTVLNINDAPFFTYVCDNEINAGNLVEGQLFACDINATDLDELFNLTFFSDQKWFLNNITKIAINFNASTRISLVLDDIAVGNWNINVSVKDTGNINKNFQSTGQNVLINSSIISFFVDNVNDSVYMFPIQNIAAFQDTFYSIEINASDNDLLIPDKSVYNEQIYFSANVSWISFRAGYIDGNISVNYMEFYTDPSLIGNRSINITLHDANNFSSYSRIFNISIQGNGAPLWNPDTKLAFNLTEDNLFVINLSANVSDPDGDAVSFYYENITDFPSFSLDARGEIRFIPRDEDVGFQQVRIFATDNKTSGVPRVFNFSVANVNDNPFIDNLIEVNVSEDNNSIISIFIYDDDLLIKNKDYYNESLSFSLNITGPNPNLFSFNQDFFLANSIRLKAEFTPKKQDVGSYNVELNVQDRSSLTATEQFILNVIEKNHYTLINFTGNLSAGVNKEFYYQFDVFDLEDGNASNGKLRFNLTFLSGTPFFKINKTFGFINVTPTIADIGKYHVNLSVNDSGGLMNSTDFWFIVYDNPIISILNPNTNPINATENETLMITVLGDHGIKDDLNYSLYVNNELRSSGLGKGNGAIAHNILYIPNYTEETTCIGQKNLTIVASNPVFSSAVSRNLSINHSNAPVVFYNAIEDFDVQGDIKLNLTSYFRDYDAFDNCNNQNVTFNVIRLNSSFDIQSSGPISFNVNRWEIIFSSSSVAQEYFRIEATDSFSNASSNNFSIRIEPKVQEVPVPVPQPQVETREKPLAFKLLISKSISIFRGGIIEIPLLLDNTYTSDLRTIDLSYYVTRNNSIYEGFQVILDKDHFDVLRKGQNETVLMTVLTNDSELGRYELFVNASVKEPKYRDFAKIDIEIFERNATHVQEVIIFVEELIVENPECLELQELLNEAKDAYKRGEFDTAVAKANEIVQACKSSLAYSARREQRLDQTKIFFYIIVLSVALLFSGLIYYIIKIIIFRRKSPFQPIP
;
A
#
# COMPACT_ATOMS: atom_id res chain seq x y z
N VAL A 1 64.42 -5.36 -51.47
CA VAL A 1 65.85 -5.65 -51.20
C VAL A 1 66.69 -4.50 -51.77
N GLN A 2 67.81 -4.10 -51.16
CA GLN A 2 68.63 -2.98 -51.66
C GLN A 2 70.14 -3.19 -51.45
N ASP A 3 70.94 -2.78 -52.45
CA ASP A 3 72.40 -2.61 -52.39
C ASP A 3 72.76 -1.12 -52.66
N SER A 4 73.85 -0.68 -52.06
CA SER A 4 74.43 0.66 -51.89
C SER A 4 74.70 1.49 -53.16
N GLU A 5 74.53 0.95 -54.36
CA GLU A 5 74.69 1.69 -55.62
C GLU A 5 73.47 1.59 -56.56
N SER A 6 72.29 1.16 -56.08
CA SER A 6 71.04 1.20 -56.87
C SER A 6 69.77 1.44 -56.05
N THR A 7 68.70 1.91 -56.74
CA THR A 7 67.40 2.24 -56.13
C THR A 7 66.66 0.99 -55.61
N PRO A 8 65.98 1.06 -54.44
CA PRO A 8 65.40 -0.11 -53.77
C PRO A 8 64.25 -0.74 -54.56
N ASP A 9 64.28 -2.07 -54.68
CA ASP A 9 63.23 -2.86 -55.32
C ASP A 9 62.28 -3.47 -54.28
N SER A 10 60.97 -3.27 -54.47
CA SER A 10 59.90 -3.71 -53.58
C SER A 10 58.90 -4.59 -54.33
N ALA A 11 58.80 -5.85 -53.94
CA ALA A 11 57.79 -6.79 -54.45
C ALA A 11 56.56 -6.80 -53.54
N LYS A 12 55.37 -6.63 -54.11
CA LYS A 12 54.10 -6.88 -53.42
C LYS A 12 53.80 -8.37 -53.48
N LEU A 13 53.78 -9.04 -52.32
CA LEU A 13 53.19 -10.37 -52.20
C LEU A 13 51.68 -10.22 -52.27
N ARG A 14 51.06 -10.71 -53.35
CA ARG A 14 49.61 -10.85 -53.42
C ARG A 14 49.27 -12.13 -52.63
N VAL A 15 48.80 -11.98 -51.40
CA VAL A 15 48.21 -13.09 -50.64
C VAL A 15 46.75 -13.17 -51.03
N GLU A 16 46.36 -14.28 -51.64
CA GLU A 16 44.97 -14.62 -51.92
C GLU A 16 44.48 -15.43 -50.72
N ILE A 17 43.74 -14.79 -49.80
CA ILE A 17 43.04 -15.49 -48.73
C ILE A 17 41.76 -16.04 -49.38
N ILE A 18 41.71 -17.36 -49.56
CA ILE A 18 40.50 -18.04 -50.02
C ILE A 18 39.66 -18.25 -48.76
N ALA A 19 38.49 -17.61 -48.67
CA ALA A 19 37.51 -17.92 -47.63
C ALA A 19 37.08 -19.39 -47.79
N ILE A 20 37.19 -20.16 -46.73
CA ILE A 20 36.65 -21.52 -46.66
C ILE A 20 35.28 -21.36 -45.98
N ASN A 21 34.24 -21.94 -46.56
CA ASN A 21 32.88 -21.91 -46.02
C ASN A 21 32.84 -22.76 -44.74
N ASP A 22 32.64 -22.13 -43.58
CA ASP A 22 32.45 -22.83 -42.30
C ASP A 22 30.99 -23.29 -42.12
N ALA A 23 30.75 -24.20 -41.18
CA ALA A 23 29.43 -24.81 -41.01
C ALA A 23 28.58 -24.02 -40.01
N PRO A 24 27.28 -23.77 -40.30
CA PRO A 24 26.37 -23.16 -39.34
C PRO A 24 26.24 -24.04 -38.10
N PHE A 25 26.07 -23.44 -36.92
CA PHE A 25 25.85 -24.16 -35.66
C PHE A 25 24.59 -23.70 -34.94
N PHE A 26 23.99 -24.57 -34.14
CA PHE A 26 22.78 -24.30 -33.37
C PHE A 26 23.07 -23.47 -32.11
N ILE A 27 22.23 -22.49 -31.79
CA ILE A 27 22.39 -21.62 -30.61
C ILE A 27 21.65 -22.16 -29.38
N ASN A 28 20.40 -22.57 -29.56
CA ASN A 28 19.45 -22.85 -28.46
C ASN A 28 18.90 -24.28 -28.51
N LEU A 29 19.69 -25.23 -29.03
CA LEU A 29 19.30 -26.63 -29.12
C LEU A 29 19.56 -27.37 -27.80
N GLU A 30 18.51 -27.87 -27.18
CA GLU A 30 18.54 -28.56 -25.88
C GLU A 30 17.73 -29.86 -25.91
N GLU A 31 17.99 -30.75 -24.95
CA GLU A 31 17.13 -31.91 -24.69
C GLU A 31 15.75 -31.44 -24.18
N LYS A 32 14.68 -32.11 -24.62
CA LYS A 32 13.30 -31.76 -24.21
C LYS A 32 12.50 -32.98 -23.80
N GLU A 33 11.70 -32.80 -22.77
CA GLU A 33 10.67 -33.74 -22.33
C GLU A 33 9.29 -33.09 -22.52
N PHE A 34 8.32 -33.87 -22.98
CA PHE A 34 6.96 -33.38 -23.25
C PHE A 34 5.95 -34.52 -23.16
N ASN A 35 4.73 -34.20 -22.75
CA ASN A 35 3.69 -35.20 -22.53
C ASN A 35 3.08 -35.68 -23.85
N GLU A 36 2.63 -36.93 -23.87
CA GLU A 36 1.74 -37.42 -24.92
C GLU A 36 0.44 -36.59 -24.98
N SER A 37 -0.21 -36.57 -26.14
CA SER A 37 -1.46 -35.85 -26.42
C SER A 37 -1.40 -34.31 -26.31
N GLU A 38 -0.27 -33.73 -25.89
CA GLU A 38 -0.02 -32.29 -25.89
C GLU A 38 0.70 -31.84 -27.18
N LEU A 39 0.35 -30.65 -27.70
CA LEU A 39 1.02 -30.09 -28.87
C LEU A 39 2.45 -29.68 -28.51
N PHE A 40 3.45 -30.36 -29.07
CA PHE A 40 4.85 -30.00 -28.92
C PHE A 40 5.29 -29.06 -30.05
N THR A 41 5.68 -27.85 -29.70
CA THR A 41 6.26 -26.87 -30.62
C THR A 41 7.61 -26.41 -30.09
N TYR A 42 8.65 -26.53 -30.92
CA TYR A 42 10.01 -26.15 -30.56
C TYR A 42 10.71 -25.47 -31.74
N ILE A 43 11.21 -24.26 -31.51
CA ILE A 43 11.94 -23.47 -32.51
C ILE A 43 13.40 -23.43 -32.06
N THR A 44 14.30 -23.76 -32.99
CA THR A 44 15.74 -23.71 -32.79
C THR A 44 16.39 -22.82 -33.85
N ASP A 45 17.34 -22.00 -33.43
CA ASP A 45 18.04 -21.03 -34.26
C ASP A 45 19.44 -21.54 -34.57
N ALA A 46 19.91 -21.28 -35.79
CA ALA A 46 21.28 -21.49 -36.20
C ALA A 46 21.92 -20.18 -36.63
N THR A 47 23.24 -20.09 -36.46
CA THR A 47 24.05 -18.97 -36.96
C THR A 47 25.32 -19.47 -37.59
N ASP A 48 25.86 -18.63 -38.44
CA ASP A 48 27.09 -18.85 -39.19
C ASP A 48 27.85 -17.53 -39.27
N GLU A 49 29.17 -17.58 -39.25
CA GLU A 49 30.00 -16.35 -39.23
C GLU A 49 30.01 -15.62 -40.57
N GLU A 50 29.78 -16.34 -41.68
CA GLU A 50 29.64 -15.84 -43.04
C GLU A 50 28.21 -15.39 -43.38
N ASN A 51 27.22 -15.77 -42.57
CA ASN A 51 25.80 -15.47 -42.77
C ASN A 51 25.24 -16.01 -44.11
N ASP A 52 25.61 -17.24 -44.48
CA ASP A 52 25.20 -17.92 -45.71
C ASP A 52 23.76 -18.49 -45.66
N ILE A 53 22.78 -17.56 -45.61
CA ILE A 53 21.34 -17.84 -45.52
C ILE A 53 20.66 -18.00 -46.90
N PRO A 54 19.67 -18.92 -47.05
CA PRO A 54 18.92 -19.58 -45.99
C PRO A 54 19.45 -20.96 -45.58
N TYR A 55 19.39 -21.26 -44.27
CA TYR A 55 19.78 -22.55 -43.72
C TYR A 55 18.73 -23.65 -43.96
N SER A 56 19.21 -24.89 -44.12
CA SER A 56 18.41 -26.09 -44.28
C SER A 56 18.57 -27.01 -43.07
N PHE A 57 17.46 -27.29 -42.40
CA PHE A 57 17.43 -28.17 -41.24
C PHE A 57 17.00 -29.58 -41.63
N ASN A 58 17.60 -30.59 -41.02
CA ASN A 58 17.20 -31.99 -41.19
C ASN A 58 17.29 -32.74 -39.86
N ALA A 59 16.40 -33.70 -39.65
CA ALA A 59 16.33 -34.52 -38.46
C ALA A 59 16.49 -35.99 -38.84
N SER A 60 17.40 -36.69 -38.18
CA SER A 60 17.63 -38.13 -38.39
C SER A 60 17.66 -38.86 -37.04
N PHE A 61 16.82 -39.87 -36.89
CA PHE A 61 16.69 -40.61 -35.63
C PHE A 61 17.73 -41.72 -35.57
N ILE A 62 18.58 -41.70 -34.53
CA ILE A 62 19.66 -42.67 -34.33
C ILE A 62 19.09 -43.94 -33.69
N SER A 63 18.35 -43.78 -32.60
CA SER A 63 17.75 -44.89 -31.84
C SER A 63 16.63 -44.39 -30.95
N CYS A 64 15.74 -45.28 -30.53
CA CYS A 64 14.70 -44.99 -29.58
C CYS A 64 14.48 -46.17 -28.63
N VAL A 65 14.01 -45.87 -27.42
CA VAL A 65 13.53 -46.85 -26.45
C VAL A 65 12.06 -46.55 -26.22
N LEU A 66 11.19 -47.41 -26.77
CA LEU A 66 9.74 -47.25 -26.72
C LEU A 66 9.14 -47.90 -25.47
N ALA A 67 8.00 -47.39 -25.02
CA ALA A 67 7.23 -48.01 -23.95
C ALA A 67 6.76 -49.44 -24.35
N PRO A 68 6.62 -50.38 -23.40
CA PRO A 68 6.25 -51.78 -23.69
C PRO A 68 4.92 -51.98 -24.43
N TRP A 69 3.98 -51.02 -24.28
CA TRP A 69 2.67 -51.02 -24.94
C TRP A 69 2.65 -50.25 -26.26
N SER A 70 3.75 -49.61 -26.66
CA SER A 70 3.86 -48.96 -27.95
C SER A 70 3.80 -50.00 -29.07
N ASN A 71 2.98 -49.74 -30.08
CA ASN A 71 2.90 -50.57 -31.30
C ASN A 71 3.84 -50.06 -32.41
N ARG A 72 4.69 -49.07 -32.13
CA ARG A 72 5.62 -48.50 -33.10
C ARG A 72 6.79 -49.44 -33.36
N THR A 73 7.20 -49.48 -34.62
CA THR A 73 8.31 -50.31 -35.11
C THR A 73 9.49 -49.48 -35.62
N ASP A 74 9.36 -48.15 -35.69
CA ASP A 74 10.42 -47.23 -36.08
C ASP A 74 10.55 -46.06 -35.08
N CYS A 75 11.71 -45.41 -35.11
CA CYS A 75 12.05 -44.29 -34.24
C CYS A 75 11.72 -42.92 -34.84
N SER A 76 11.04 -42.85 -35.99
CA SER A 76 10.83 -41.59 -36.70
C SER A 76 9.71 -40.76 -36.08
N LEU A 77 10.07 -39.84 -35.17
CA LEU A 77 9.06 -39.12 -34.38
C LEU A 77 8.51 -37.88 -35.10
N PHE A 78 9.40 -37.02 -35.57
CA PHE A 78 9.05 -35.74 -36.20
C PHE A 78 10.07 -35.33 -37.25
N ASN A 79 9.69 -34.39 -38.13
CA ASN A 79 10.64 -33.70 -39.01
C ASN A 79 10.82 -32.25 -38.56
N ILE A 80 12.01 -31.70 -38.75
CA ILE A 80 12.27 -30.27 -38.59
C ILE A 80 12.04 -29.55 -39.93
N GLN A 81 11.31 -28.45 -39.90
CA GLN A 81 11.03 -27.61 -41.08
C GLN A 81 11.68 -26.25 -40.91
N SER A 82 12.06 -25.57 -41.99
CA SER A 82 12.54 -24.19 -41.91
C SER A 82 11.38 -23.26 -41.52
N TYR A 83 11.53 -22.54 -40.40
CA TYR A 83 10.58 -21.53 -39.93
C TYR A 83 10.82 -20.17 -40.58
N ASN A 84 12.09 -19.79 -40.71
CA ASN A 84 12.56 -18.62 -41.44
C ASN A 84 13.94 -18.93 -42.08
N GLU A 85 14.67 -17.91 -42.55
CA GLU A 85 15.98 -18.10 -43.20
C GLU A 85 17.09 -18.58 -42.24
N THR A 86 16.90 -18.47 -40.90
CA THR A 86 17.89 -18.78 -39.85
C THR A 86 17.44 -19.82 -38.81
N SER A 87 16.15 -20.19 -38.79
CA SER A 87 15.53 -20.95 -37.71
C SER A 87 14.74 -22.16 -38.23
N GLY A 88 14.78 -23.26 -37.50
CA GLY A 88 13.99 -24.46 -37.74
C GLY A 88 12.89 -24.65 -36.69
N ILE A 89 11.76 -25.22 -37.08
CA ILE A 89 10.63 -25.54 -36.20
C ILE A 89 10.30 -27.04 -36.25
N ILE A 90 10.05 -27.60 -35.07
CA ILE A 90 9.47 -28.92 -34.85
C ILE A 90 8.06 -28.68 -34.30
N ASN A 91 7.05 -29.24 -34.96
CA ASN A 91 5.65 -29.08 -34.55
C ASN A 91 4.87 -30.37 -34.81
N PHE A 92 4.47 -31.06 -33.74
CA PHE A 92 3.62 -32.26 -33.81
C PHE A 92 2.96 -32.55 -32.45
N THR A 93 1.92 -33.38 -32.47
CA THR A 93 1.27 -33.88 -31.24
C THR A 93 1.61 -35.36 -31.09
N PRO A 94 2.34 -35.78 -30.05
CA PRO A 94 2.66 -37.19 -29.82
C PRO A 94 1.39 -37.94 -29.39
N SER A 95 1.26 -39.18 -29.85
CA SER A 95 0.24 -40.13 -29.41
C SER A 95 0.77 -41.03 -28.29
N ARG A 96 -0.11 -41.79 -27.64
CA ARG A 96 0.27 -42.81 -26.64
C ARG A 96 1.25 -43.87 -27.11
N TYR A 97 1.32 -44.12 -28.41
CA TYR A 97 2.28 -45.06 -28.96
C TYR A 97 3.65 -44.41 -29.21
N ASP A 98 3.76 -43.09 -29.06
CA ASP A 98 5.00 -42.32 -29.18
C ASP A 98 5.75 -42.18 -27.85
N VAL A 99 5.22 -42.75 -26.75
CA VAL A 99 5.85 -42.71 -25.44
C VAL A 99 7.18 -43.47 -25.47
N GLY A 100 8.26 -42.78 -25.11
CA GLY A 100 9.62 -43.30 -25.17
C GLY A 100 10.69 -42.22 -25.28
N THR A 101 11.95 -42.63 -25.26
CA THR A 101 13.10 -41.73 -25.42
C THR A 101 13.69 -41.89 -26.82
N TYR A 102 13.94 -40.79 -27.51
CA TYR A 102 14.41 -40.73 -28.88
C TYR A 102 15.72 -39.95 -28.96
N ILE A 103 16.75 -40.58 -29.52
CA ILE A 103 18.03 -39.93 -29.81
C ILE A 103 17.99 -39.43 -31.24
N VAL A 104 18.00 -38.12 -31.42
CA VAL A 104 17.83 -37.45 -32.72
C VAL A 104 19.10 -36.70 -33.08
N ASN A 105 19.68 -37.01 -34.23
CA ASN A 105 20.75 -36.21 -34.83
C ASN A 105 20.14 -35.13 -35.71
N LEU A 106 20.18 -33.89 -35.22
CA LEU A 106 19.72 -32.71 -35.93
C LEU A 106 20.91 -32.09 -36.67
N SER A 107 20.76 -31.89 -37.98
CA SER A 107 21.78 -31.27 -38.82
C SER A 107 21.29 -29.98 -39.43
N VAL A 108 22.15 -28.97 -39.48
CA VAL A 108 21.92 -27.72 -40.21
C VAL A 108 22.98 -27.58 -41.31
N ILE A 109 22.54 -27.18 -42.49
CA ILE A 109 23.39 -27.01 -43.68
C ILE A 109 23.15 -25.61 -44.22
N ASP A 110 24.23 -24.88 -44.51
CA ASP A 110 24.14 -23.62 -45.24
C ASP A 110 23.80 -23.82 -46.73
N LYS A 111 23.41 -22.73 -47.40
CA LYS A 111 23.27 -22.70 -48.86
C LYS A 111 23.88 -21.41 -49.38
N ASN A 112 25.11 -21.51 -49.86
CA ASN A 112 25.86 -20.36 -50.36
C ASN A 112 25.13 -19.65 -51.53
N LYS A 113 24.94 -18.32 -51.44
CA LYS A 113 24.33 -17.48 -52.49
C LYS A 113 25.40 -16.96 -53.47
N ILE A 114 25.58 -17.74 -54.54
CA ILE A 114 26.04 -17.36 -55.91
C ILE A 114 27.54 -17.07 -56.09
N ASN A 115 28.23 -18.00 -56.76
CA ASN A 115 28.88 -17.78 -58.06
C ASN A 115 29.36 -19.12 -58.67
N SER A 116 28.76 -19.54 -59.79
CA SER A 116 29.13 -20.54 -60.82
C SER A 116 30.42 -21.41 -60.70
N ILE A 117 30.79 -21.90 -59.52
CA ILE A 117 31.93 -22.81 -59.29
C ILE A 117 31.48 -24.12 -58.62
N CYS A 118 30.30 -24.15 -57.99
CA CYS A 118 29.76 -25.31 -57.28
C CYS A 118 28.90 -26.27 -58.14
N SER A 119 29.15 -26.36 -59.45
CA SER A 119 28.47 -27.31 -60.35
C SER A 119 29.30 -28.58 -60.65
N ASP A 120 30.50 -28.70 -60.07
CA ASP A 120 31.38 -29.85 -60.22
C ASP A 120 31.58 -30.51 -58.85
N ASN A 121 31.17 -31.78 -58.70
CA ASN A 121 31.18 -32.58 -57.46
C ASN A 121 32.60 -32.93 -56.96
N SER A 122 33.60 -32.15 -57.32
CA SER A 122 35.02 -32.39 -57.08
C SER A 122 35.72 -31.27 -56.30
N ILE A 123 34.98 -30.31 -55.74
CA ILE A 123 35.50 -29.24 -54.86
C ILE A 123 34.83 -29.33 -53.47
N PRO A 124 35.56 -29.42 -52.33
CA PRO A 124 34.99 -29.80 -51.03
C PRO A 124 34.22 -28.73 -50.23
N TYR A 125 34.06 -27.49 -50.73
CA TYR A 125 33.78 -26.32 -49.87
C TYR A 125 32.52 -25.50 -50.23
N CYS A 126 31.42 -26.14 -50.67
CA CYS A 126 30.23 -25.39 -51.11
C CYS A 126 28.99 -25.47 -50.18
N ASN A 127 28.81 -26.56 -49.43
CA ASN A 127 27.74 -26.69 -48.44
C ASN A 127 28.37 -27.30 -47.18
N ALA A 128 28.53 -26.51 -46.12
CA ALA A 128 29.05 -27.03 -44.86
C ALA A 128 27.88 -27.39 -43.94
N SER A 129 28.01 -28.51 -43.23
CA SER A 129 26.96 -29.02 -42.36
C SER A 129 27.50 -29.35 -40.99
N SER A 130 26.82 -28.88 -39.95
CA SER A 130 27.02 -29.37 -38.59
C SER A 130 25.85 -30.27 -38.19
N SER A 131 26.11 -31.21 -37.28
CA SER A 131 25.07 -32.05 -36.72
C SER A 131 25.33 -32.33 -35.25
N ILE A 132 24.28 -32.38 -34.46
CA ILE A 132 24.33 -32.63 -33.03
C ILE A 132 23.24 -33.63 -32.63
N ALA A 133 23.62 -34.59 -31.79
CA ALA A 133 22.70 -35.57 -31.24
C ALA A 133 22.09 -35.04 -29.94
N VAL A 134 20.77 -35.00 -29.87
CA VAL A 134 19.99 -34.56 -28.70
C VAL A 134 18.90 -35.57 -28.37
N ASN A 135 18.57 -35.67 -27.08
CA ASN A 135 17.53 -36.56 -26.60
C ASN A 135 16.19 -35.82 -26.49
N PHE A 136 15.15 -36.44 -27.04
CA PHE A 136 13.75 -36.02 -26.86
C PHE A 136 12.98 -37.16 -26.19
N THR A 137 12.31 -36.86 -25.09
CA THR A 137 11.53 -37.87 -24.33
C THR A 137 10.04 -37.52 -24.36
N VAL A 138 9.23 -38.48 -24.78
CA VAL A 138 7.77 -38.40 -24.70
C VAL A 138 7.31 -39.09 -23.41
N LEU A 139 6.64 -38.35 -22.53
CA LEU A 139 6.16 -38.81 -21.23
C LEU A 139 4.73 -39.35 -21.33
N ASN A 140 4.41 -40.40 -20.55
CA ASN A 140 3.08 -40.99 -20.47
C ASN A 140 2.18 -40.21 -19.50
N ILE A 141 0.87 -40.16 -19.77
CA ILE A 141 -0.15 -39.60 -18.87
C ILE A 141 -0.91 -40.75 -18.18
N ASN A 142 -1.29 -40.58 -16.90
CA ASN A 142 -2.11 -41.55 -16.16
C ASN A 142 -3.58 -41.42 -16.57
N ASP A 143 -4.20 -42.49 -17.05
CA ASP A 143 -5.63 -42.57 -17.38
C ASP A 143 -6.39 -43.40 -16.33
N ALA A 144 -7.71 -43.21 -16.24
CA ALA A 144 -8.53 -43.98 -15.29
C ALA A 144 -8.86 -45.37 -15.84
N PRO A 145 -8.90 -46.42 -14.99
CA PRO A 145 -9.32 -47.77 -15.41
C PRO A 145 -10.76 -47.77 -15.93
N PHE A 146 -11.14 -48.70 -16.81
CA PHE A 146 -12.51 -48.83 -17.29
C PHE A 146 -13.07 -50.26 -17.14
N PHE A 147 -14.35 -50.36 -16.80
CA PHE A 147 -15.02 -51.65 -16.67
C PHE A 147 -15.33 -52.26 -18.03
N THR A 148 -15.05 -53.56 -18.16
CA THR A 148 -15.44 -54.36 -19.33
C THR A 148 -16.66 -55.25 -19.04
N TYR A 149 -16.91 -55.59 -17.78
CA TYR A 149 -18.08 -56.36 -17.35
C TYR A 149 -18.36 -56.14 -15.85
N VAL A 150 -19.63 -55.94 -15.47
CA VAL A 150 -20.05 -55.70 -14.07
C VAL A 150 -21.33 -56.48 -13.71
N CYS A 151 -21.25 -57.81 -13.67
CA CYS A 151 -22.31 -58.68 -13.13
C CYS A 151 -23.71 -58.57 -13.78
N ASP A 152 -23.82 -58.01 -14.99
CA ASP A 152 -25.11 -57.69 -15.61
C ASP A 152 -25.97 -58.94 -15.92
N ASN A 153 -25.36 -60.08 -16.27
CA ASN A 153 -26.14 -61.28 -16.63
C ASN A 153 -26.63 -62.06 -15.40
N GLU A 154 -25.86 -62.10 -14.32
CA GLU A 154 -26.17 -62.86 -13.11
C GLU A 154 -27.28 -62.20 -12.28
N ILE A 155 -27.29 -60.87 -12.24
CA ILE A 155 -28.32 -60.09 -11.55
C ILE A 155 -29.67 -60.17 -12.28
N ASN A 156 -29.65 -60.20 -13.61
CA ASN A 156 -30.87 -60.25 -14.43
C ASN A 156 -31.45 -61.67 -14.60
N ALA A 157 -30.80 -62.71 -14.04
CA ALA A 157 -31.19 -64.12 -14.23
C ALA A 157 -32.31 -64.62 -13.30
N GLY A 158 -32.75 -63.86 -12.29
CA GLY A 158 -33.89 -64.19 -11.42
C GLY A 158 -33.91 -63.40 -10.10
N ASN A 159 -35.03 -63.45 -9.37
CA ASN A 159 -35.15 -62.83 -8.04
C ASN A 159 -34.19 -63.52 -7.06
N LEU A 160 -33.29 -62.74 -6.45
CA LEU A 160 -32.42 -63.21 -5.40
C LEU A 160 -33.24 -63.36 -4.11
N VAL A 161 -32.96 -64.40 -3.34
CA VAL A 161 -33.63 -64.68 -2.06
C VAL A 161 -32.53 -64.91 -1.03
N GLU A 162 -32.75 -64.48 0.20
CA GLU A 162 -31.82 -64.78 1.29
C GLU A 162 -31.57 -66.28 1.49
N GLY A 163 -30.42 -66.61 2.06
CA GLY A 163 -29.89 -67.97 2.20
C GLY A 163 -29.32 -68.57 0.91
N GLN A 164 -29.43 -67.89 -0.24
CA GLN A 164 -28.88 -68.37 -1.52
C GLN A 164 -27.47 -67.83 -1.82
N LEU A 165 -26.65 -68.66 -2.47
CA LEU A 165 -25.31 -68.29 -2.93
C LEU A 165 -25.40 -67.44 -4.21
N PHE A 166 -24.93 -66.19 -4.13
CA PHE A 166 -24.73 -65.30 -5.26
C PHE A 166 -23.26 -65.28 -5.69
N ALA A 167 -23.00 -65.43 -6.99
CA ALA A 167 -21.64 -65.33 -7.53
C ALA A 167 -21.64 -64.64 -8.90
N CYS A 168 -20.75 -63.66 -9.09
CA CYS A 168 -20.59 -62.93 -10.34
C CYS A 168 -19.15 -62.43 -10.54
N ASP A 169 -18.74 -62.20 -11.78
CA ASP A 169 -17.41 -61.70 -12.13
C ASP A 169 -17.46 -60.20 -12.47
N ILE A 170 -16.44 -59.44 -12.06
CA ILE A 170 -16.20 -58.04 -12.45
C ILE A 170 -14.85 -57.96 -13.14
N ASN A 171 -14.84 -57.38 -14.34
CA ASN A 171 -13.65 -57.23 -15.15
C ASN A 171 -13.40 -55.75 -15.46
N ALA A 172 -12.16 -55.31 -15.33
CA ALA A 172 -11.72 -53.97 -15.71
C ALA A 172 -10.38 -54.01 -16.45
N THR A 173 -10.14 -52.98 -17.24
CA THR A 173 -8.95 -52.81 -18.08
C THR A 173 -8.35 -51.43 -17.84
N ASP A 174 -7.03 -51.35 -17.81
CA ASP A 174 -6.27 -50.12 -17.64
C ASP A 174 -4.97 -50.24 -18.43
N LEU A 175 -4.78 -49.35 -19.42
CA LEU A 175 -3.82 -49.54 -20.50
C LEU A 175 -2.43 -48.96 -20.20
N ASP A 176 -2.31 -48.14 -19.18
CA ASP A 176 -1.10 -47.47 -18.71
C ASP A 176 -0.58 -48.05 -17.39
N GLU A 177 -1.40 -48.80 -16.66
CA GLU A 177 -1.02 -49.51 -15.43
C GLU A 177 -0.46 -50.94 -15.70
N LEU A 178 0.72 -51.23 -15.14
CA LEU A 178 1.39 -52.54 -15.30
C LEU A 178 1.38 -53.38 -14.02
N PHE A 179 1.03 -52.82 -12.86
CA PHE A 179 1.24 -53.49 -11.58
C PHE A 179 -0.06 -54.01 -10.97
N ASN A 180 -1.08 -53.18 -10.69
CA ASN A 180 -2.32 -53.65 -10.03
C ASN A 180 -3.56 -52.77 -10.28
N LEU A 181 -4.74 -53.40 -10.35
CA LEU A 181 -6.05 -52.73 -10.23
C LEU A 181 -6.74 -53.11 -8.93
N THR A 182 -7.40 -52.14 -8.31
CA THR A 182 -8.04 -52.32 -7.01
C THR A 182 -9.54 -52.10 -7.12
N PHE A 183 -10.32 -53.17 -6.91
CA PHE A 183 -11.78 -53.18 -6.98
C PHE A 183 -12.38 -53.03 -5.59
N PHE A 184 -13.41 -52.21 -5.46
CA PHE A 184 -14.12 -52.00 -4.21
C PHE A 184 -15.57 -51.57 -4.47
N SER A 185 -16.40 -51.59 -3.44
CA SER A 185 -17.80 -51.18 -3.50
C SER A 185 -18.12 -50.26 -2.32
N ASP A 186 -19.14 -49.41 -2.47
CA ASP A 186 -19.71 -48.64 -1.37
C ASP A 186 -20.34 -49.56 -0.30
N GLN A 187 -20.83 -50.73 -0.72
CA GLN A 187 -21.29 -51.80 0.16
C GLN A 187 -20.21 -52.86 0.39
N LYS A 188 -19.65 -52.87 1.61
CA LYS A 188 -18.54 -53.77 2.01
C LYS A 188 -18.93 -55.24 2.07
N TRP A 189 -20.19 -55.53 2.44
CA TRP A 189 -20.70 -56.90 2.45
C TRP A 189 -20.76 -57.48 1.03
N PHE A 190 -20.94 -56.63 0.02
CA PHE A 190 -21.03 -57.03 -1.38
C PHE A 190 -19.65 -57.23 -2.04
N LEU A 191 -18.76 -56.24 -1.93
CA LEU A 191 -17.38 -56.34 -2.41
C LEU A 191 -16.44 -55.49 -1.55
N ASN A 192 -15.61 -56.17 -0.76
CA ASN A 192 -14.51 -55.53 -0.05
C ASN A 192 -13.38 -55.14 -1.01
N ASN A 193 -12.45 -54.35 -0.51
CA ASN A 193 -11.32 -53.87 -1.30
C ASN A 193 -10.39 -55.02 -1.72
N ILE A 194 -10.37 -55.35 -3.01
CA ILE A 194 -9.58 -56.45 -3.59
C ILE A 194 -8.65 -55.90 -4.66
N THR A 195 -7.35 -56.00 -4.42
CA THR A 195 -6.32 -55.67 -5.40
C THR A 195 -5.96 -56.91 -6.22
N LYS A 196 -5.95 -56.78 -7.55
CA LYS A 196 -5.60 -57.82 -8.52
C LYS A 196 -4.47 -57.32 -9.42
N ILE A 197 -3.52 -58.20 -9.68
CA ILE A 197 -2.45 -57.93 -10.64
C ILE A 197 -3.07 -57.91 -12.04
N ALA A 198 -2.86 -56.83 -12.78
CA ALA A 198 -3.32 -56.72 -14.16
C ALA A 198 -2.43 -57.59 -15.08
N ILE A 199 -3.03 -58.48 -15.87
CA ILE A 199 -2.32 -59.31 -16.86
C ILE A 199 -2.77 -58.84 -18.24
N ASN A 200 -1.82 -58.35 -19.05
CA ASN A 200 -2.13 -57.66 -20.31
C ASN A 200 -3.20 -56.57 -20.12
N PHE A 201 -3.00 -55.68 -19.15
CA PHE A 201 -3.89 -54.55 -18.85
C PHE A 201 -5.26 -54.93 -18.28
N ASN A 202 -5.59 -56.23 -18.19
CA ASN A 202 -6.88 -56.70 -17.69
C ASN A 202 -6.76 -57.29 -16.29
N ALA A 203 -7.68 -56.91 -15.41
CA ALA A 203 -7.84 -57.52 -14.10
C ALA A 203 -9.30 -57.97 -13.90
N SER A 204 -9.47 -59.12 -13.26
CA SER A 204 -10.78 -59.66 -12.93
C SER A 204 -10.86 -60.07 -11.47
N THR A 205 -12.03 -59.84 -10.87
CA THR A 205 -12.36 -60.30 -9.53
C THR A 205 -13.72 -60.99 -9.52
N ARG A 206 -13.86 -62.03 -8.72
CA ARG A 206 -15.10 -62.79 -8.56
C ARG A 206 -15.71 -62.47 -7.21
N ILE A 207 -16.96 -62.04 -7.21
CA ILE A 207 -17.81 -61.96 -6.02
C ILE A 207 -18.43 -63.35 -5.81
N SER A 208 -18.40 -63.84 -4.58
CA SER A 208 -19.07 -65.07 -4.17
C SER A 208 -19.46 -64.98 -2.70
N LEU A 209 -20.75 -64.82 -2.43
CA LEU A 209 -21.28 -64.63 -1.07
C LEU A 209 -22.68 -65.24 -0.94
N VAL A 210 -23.03 -65.66 0.27
CA VAL A 210 -24.41 -66.06 0.61
C VAL A 210 -25.12 -64.82 1.10
N LEU A 211 -26.29 -64.51 0.53
CA LEU A 211 -27.11 -63.37 0.92
C LEU A 211 -27.77 -63.71 2.25
N ASP A 212 -27.42 -63.01 3.33
CA ASP A 212 -28.04 -63.12 4.66
C ASP A 212 -29.13 -62.06 4.85
N ASP A 213 -29.76 -62.01 6.03
CA ASP A 213 -30.82 -61.05 6.36
C ASP A 213 -30.40 -59.59 6.13
N ILE A 214 -29.10 -59.30 6.26
CA ILE A 214 -28.53 -57.96 6.04
C ILE A 214 -28.57 -57.58 4.56
N ALA A 215 -28.59 -58.56 3.66
CA ALA A 215 -28.66 -58.35 2.22
C ALA A 215 -30.09 -58.21 1.67
N VAL A 216 -31.13 -58.42 2.48
CA VAL A 216 -32.54 -58.25 2.09
C VAL A 216 -32.85 -56.78 1.82
N GLY A 217 -33.41 -56.47 0.64
CA GLY A 217 -33.72 -55.09 0.26
C GLY A 217 -33.53 -54.78 -1.22
N ASN A 218 -33.82 -53.52 -1.58
CA ASN A 218 -33.47 -52.95 -2.88
C ASN A 218 -32.08 -52.30 -2.82
N TRP A 219 -31.14 -52.79 -3.63
CA TRP A 219 -29.76 -52.31 -3.62
C TRP A 219 -29.38 -51.63 -4.93
N ASN A 220 -28.76 -50.45 -4.80
CA ASN A 220 -28.05 -49.74 -5.87
C ASN A 220 -26.58 -49.62 -5.43
N ILE A 221 -25.76 -50.59 -5.79
CA ILE A 221 -24.39 -50.71 -5.32
C ILE A 221 -23.46 -50.04 -6.33
N ASN A 222 -22.64 -49.12 -5.85
CA ASN A 222 -21.63 -48.46 -6.66
C ASN A 222 -20.31 -49.23 -6.57
N VAL A 223 -19.98 -49.93 -7.64
CA VAL A 223 -18.73 -50.70 -7.78
C VAL A 223 -17.69 -49.80 -8.44
N SER A 224 -16.55 -49.66 -7.80
CA SER A 224 -15.44 -48.81 -8.24
C SER A 224 -14.17 -49.62 -8.47
N VAL A 225 -13.38 -49.19 -9.44
CA VAL A 225 -12.02 -49.69 -9.69
C VAL A 225 -11.07 -48.52 -9.76
N LYS A 226 -9.90 -48.68 -9.15
CA LYS A 226 -8.83 -47.68 -9.16
C LYS A 226 -7.49 -48.27 -9.56
N ASP A 227 -6.67 -47.45 -10.19
CA ASP A 227 -5.28 -47.73 -10.54
C ASP A 227 -4.35 -47.58 -9.31
N THR A 228 -3.02 -47.70 -9.52
CA THR A 228 -2.03 -47.40 -8.47
C THR A 228 -1.39 -46.02 -8.60
N GLY A 229 -1.72 -45.27 -9.66
CA GLY A 229 -1.11 -43.98 -10.01
C GLY A 229 0.41 -44.06 -10.24
N ASN A 230 0.97 -45.27 -10.43
CA ASN A 230 2.41 -45.51 -10.44
C ASN A 230 2.86 -46.06 -11.80
N ILE A 231 3.04 -45.15 -12.74
CA ILE A 231 3.55 -45.46 -14.08
C ILE A 231 5.08 -45.66 -14.00
N ASN A 232 5.59 -46.65 -14.73
CA ASN A 232 7.00 -47.10 -14.77
C ASN A 232 8.07 -46.02 -14.47
N LYS A 233 8.94 -46.27 -13.47
CA LYS A 233 10.05 -45.39 -12.99
C LYS A 233 11.07 -44.89 -14.04
N ASN A 234 11.00 -45.37 -15.28
CA ASN A 234 11.98 -45.05 -16.33
C ASN A 234 11.52 -43.97 -17.32
N PHE A 235 10.25 -43.57 -17.28
CA PHE A 235 9.69 -42.51 -18.14
C PHE A 235 8.84 -41.60 -17.26
N GLN A 236 9.46 -40.54 -16.74
CA GLN A 236 8.91 -39.71 -15.67
C GLN A 236 7.56 -39.09 -16.07
N SER A 237 6.55 -39.11 -15.19
CA SER A 237 5.26 -38.44 -15.43
C SER A 237 5.09 -37.23 -14.51
N THR A 238 4.28 -36.29 -14.96
CA THR A 238 3.81 -35.13 -14.19
C THR A 238 2.47 -35.47 -13.53
N GLY A 239 2.46 -36.37 -12.53
CA GLY A 239 1.27 -36.58 -11.69
C GLY A 239 1.14 -37.98 -11.09
N GLN A 240 1.40 -38.10 -9.79
CA GLN A 240 1.11 -39.27 -8.98
C GLN A 240 -0.35 -39.23 -8.47
N ASN A 241 -1.33 -39.26 -9.37
CA ASN A 241 -2.73 -39.23 -8.98
C ASN A 241 -3.38 -40.58 -9.27
N VAL A 242 -3.91 -41.22 -8.22
CA VAL A 242 -4.71 -42.43 -8.35
C VAL A 242 -6.07 -42.06 -8.94
N LEU A 243 -6.41 -42.60 -10.11
CA LEU A 243 -7.69 -42.35 -10.76
C LEU A 243 -8.67 -43.51 -10.56
N ILE A 244 -9.96 -43.19 -10.55
CA ILE A 244 -11.05 -44.10 -10.17
C ILE A 244 -12.15 -44.02 -11.21
N ASN A 245 -12.70 -45.18 -11.58
CA ASN A 245 -13.92 -45.30 -12.35
C ASN A 245 -14.95 -46.13 -11.59
N SER A 246 -16.23 -45.80 -11.75
CA SER A 246 -17.33 -46.39 -10.96
C SER A 246 -18.55 -46.71 -11.84
N SER A 247 -19.24 -47.81 -11.51
CA SER A 247 -20.46 -48.26 -12.18
C SER A 247 -21.48 -48.72 -11.13
N ILE A 248 -22.77 -48.45 -11.39
CA ILE A 248 -23.86 -48.81 -10.47
C ILE A 248 -24.51 -50.10 -10.96
N ILE A 249 -24.67 -51.06 -10.04
CA ILE A 249 -25.49 -52.25 -10.23
C ILE A 249 -26.75 -52.15 -9.37
N SER A 250 -27.88 -52.64 -9.88
CA SER A 250 -29.16 -52.60 -9.17
C SER A 250 -29.80 -53.99 -9.10
N PHE A 251 -30.13 -54.46 -7.91
CA PHE A 251 -30.80 -55.75 -7.68
C PHE A 251 -31.68 -55.76 -6.43
N PHE A 252 -32.59 -56.73 -6.35
CA PHE A 252 -33.51 -56.94 -5.23
C PHE A 252 -33.29 -58.31 -4.60
N VAL A 253 -33.28 -58.38 -3.27
CA VAL A 253 -33.20 -59.61 -2.47
C VAL A 253 -34.45 -59.75 -1.59
N ASP A 254 -35.14 -60.88 -1.70
CA ASP A 254 -36.38 -61.20 -0.97
C ASP A 254 -36.12 -61.91 0.37
N ASN A 255 -37.04 -61.76 1.34
CA ASN A 255 -36.93 -62.26 2.72
C ASN A 255 -37.49 -63.68 2.93
N VAL A 256 -36.96 -64.44 3.89
CA VAL A 256 -37.43 -65.76 4.37
C VAL A 256 -37.57 -65.74 5.90
N ASN A 257 -38.78 -65.46 6.37
CA ASN A 257 -39.10 -65.31 7.81
C ASN A 257 -38.54 -66.43 8.72
N ASP A 258 -37.77 -66.03 9.71
CA ASP A 258 -37.13 -66.83 10.75
C ASP A 258 -38.03 -66.96 12.00
N SER A 259 -37.57 -67.67 13.03
CA SER A 259 -38.37 -67.98 14.23
C SER A 259 -37.88 -67.28 15.48
N VAL A 260 -38.82 -66.76 16.28
CA VAL A 260 -38.55 -66.07 17.54
C VAL A 260 -38.09 -67.02 18.65
N TYR A 261 -37.09 -66.60 19.43
CA TYR A 261 -36.55 -67.33 20.57
C TYR A 261 -36.37 -66.47 21.83
N MET A 262 -36.74 -66.98 23.00
CA MET A 262 -36.51 -66.29 24.29
C MET A 262 -35.28 -66.78 25.03
N PHE A 263 -34.48 -65.86 25.57
CA PHE A 263 -33.37 -66.19 26.46
C PHE A 263 -33.86 -66.66 27.85
N PRO A 264 -33.04 -67.40 28.62
CA PRO A 264 -33.39 -67.84 29.97
C PRO A 264 -33.57 -66.73 31.00
N ILE A 265 -34.74 -66.71 31.64
CA ILE A 265 -35.07 -65.88 32.80
C ILE A 265 -34.99 -66.74 34.07
N GLN A 266 -34.24 -66.28 35.07
CA GLN A 266 -34.16 -66.95 36.38
C GLN A 266 -35.32 -66.54 37.29
N ASN A 267 -35.56 -67.30 38.36
CA ASN A 267 -36.51 -66.89 39.39
C ASN A 267 -36.02 -65.59 40.07
N ILE A 268 -36.94 -64.66 40.33
CA ILE A 268 -36.64 -63.33 40.86
C ILE A 268 -37.07 -63.23 42.32
N ALA A 269 -36.18 -62.73 43.18
CA ALA A 269 -36.53 -62.30 44.54
C ALA A 269 -36.73 -60.78 44.53
N ALA A 270 -37.87 -60.33 45.05
CA ALA A 270 -38.29 -58.96 45.06
C ALA A 270 -38.74 -58.53 46.47
N PHE A 271 -38.69 -57.24 46.75
CA PHE A 271 -39.07 -56.62 48.02
C PHE A 271 -40.25 -55.68 47.79
N GLN A 272 -41.13 -55.56 48.77
CA GLN A 272 -42.32 -54.71 48.70
C GLN A 272 -41.98 -53.25 48.37
N ASP A 273 -42.96 -52.53 47.83
CA ASP A 273 -42.90 -51.10 47.48
C ASP A 273 -41.72 -50.72 46.58
N THR A 274 -41.20 -51.70 45.84
CA THR A 274 -40.04 -51.54 44.97
C THR A 274 -40.46 -51.76 43.52
N PHE A 275 -40.03 -50.83 42.67
CA PHE A 275 -40.17 -50.97 41.22
C PHE A 275 -39.01 -51.81 40.67
N TYR A 276 -39.34 -52.86 39.94
CA TYR A 276 -38.37 -53.70 39.24
C TYR A 276 -38.49 -53.45 37.74
N SER A 277 -37.35 -53.20 37.09
CA SER A 277 -37.21 -53.14 35.64
C SER A 277 -36.13 -54.14 35.25
N ILE A 278 -36.54 -55.30 34.76
CA ILE A 278 -35.66 -56.44 34.49
C ILE A 278 -35.53 -56.62 32.99
N GLU A 279 -34.29 -56.65 32.52
CA GLU A 279 -33.99 -56.92 31.12
C GLU A 279 -34.40 -58.34 30.72
N ILE A 280 -35.11 -58.46 29.61
CA ILE A 280 -35.50 -59.70 28.96
C ILE A 280 -35.16 -59.63 27.49
N ASN A 281 -34.47 -60.66 27.00
CA ASN A 281 -33.95 -60.68 25.65
C ASN A 281 -34.70 -61.75 24.85
N ALA A 282 -35.06 -61.40 23.62
CA ALA A 282 -35.57 -62.32 22.61
C ALA A 282 -34.74 -62.14 21.33
N SER A 283 -34.48 -63.21 20.60
CA SER A 283 -33.78 -63.15 19.32
C SER A 283 -34.69 -63.54 18.17
N ASP A 284 -34.53 -62.84 17.06
CA ASP A 284 -35.09 -63.15 15.74
C ASP A 284 -34.16 -62.57 14.66
N ASN A 285 -33.79 -63.35 13.66
CA ASN A 285 -32.82 -62.92 12.64
C ASN A 285 -33.41 -61.89 11.68
N ASP A 286 -34.73 -61.91 11.43
CA ASP A 286 -35.40 -60.89 10.60
C ASP A 286 -35.24 -59.46 11.16
N LEU A 287 -34.84 -59.32 12.43
CA LEU A 287 -34.49 -58.02 13.01
C LEU A 287 -33.28 -57.38 12.31
N LEU A 288 -32.39 -58.18 11.71
CA LEU A 288 -31.18 -57.75 10.99
C LEU A 288 -31.48 -57.09 9.64
N ILE A 289 -32.68 -57.27 9.09
CA ILE A 289 -33.07 -56.72 7.79
C ILE A 289 -33.01 -55.19 7.81
N PRO A 290 -32.15 -54.55 7.00
CA PRO A 290 -31.99 -53.10 7.02
C PRO A 290 -33.14 -52.38 6.32
N ASP A 291 -33.66 -52.94 5.21
CA ASP A 291 -34.76 -52.35 4.45
C ASP A 291 -36.12 -52.71 5.07
N LYS A 292 -36.51 -51.93 6.09
CA LYS A 292 -37.79 -52.10 6.78
C LYS A 292 -39.02 -51.85 5.88
N SER A 293 -38.84 -51.40 4.64
CA SER A 293 -39.94 -51.31 3.67
C SER A 293 -40.27 -52.65 3.01
N VAL A 294 -39.30 -53.58 2.99
CA VAL A 294 -39.46 -54.95 2.49
C VAL A 294 -40.02 -55.85 3.58
N TYR A 295 -39.39 -55.86 4.75
CA TYR A 295 -39.90 -56.59 5.92
C TYR A 295 -39.49 -55.88 7.22
N ASN A 296 -40.46 -55.61 8.10
CA ASN A 296 -40.23 -54.92 9.36
C ASN A 296 -40.64 -55.80 10.54
N GLU A 297 -39.69 -56.60 11.02
CA GLU A 297 -39.93 -57.50 12.14
C GLU A 297 -40.11 -56.74 13.47
N GLN A 298 -41.04 -57.23 14.29
CA GLN A 298 -41.33 -56.72 15.63
C GLN A 298 -41.76 -57.86 16.55
N ILE A 299 -41.02 -58.03 17.64
CA ILE A 299 -41.33 -59.03 18.67
C ILE A 299 -42.23 -58.43 19.74
N TYR A 300 -43.36 -59.09 19.99
CA TYR A 300 -44.35 -58.68 20.98
C TYR A 300 -44.30 -59.55 22.23
N PHE A 301 -44.33 -58.91 23.40
CA PHE A 301 -44.25 -59.57 24.70
C PHE A 301 -45.59 -59.47 25.43
N SER A 302 -46.02 -60.57 26.03
CA SER A 302 -47.23 -60.63 26.84
C SER A 302 -47.04 -61.53 28.06
N ALA A 303 -47.72 -61.20 29.16
CA ALA A 303 -47.68 -61.98 30.41
C ALA A 303 -49.08 -62.48 30.76
N ASN A 304 -49.15 -63.59 31.50
CA ASN A 304 -50.41 -64.12 32.03
C ASN A 304 -51.04 -63.28 33.16
N VAL A 305 -50.33 -62.26 33.66
CA VAL A 305 -50.77 -61.39 34.76
C VAL A 305 -50.77 -59.92 34.33
N SER A 306 -51.67 -59.12 34.91
CA SER A 306 -51.87 -57.71 34.52
C SER A 306 -50.97 -56.71 35.24
N TRP A 307 -50.24 -57.12 36.28
CA TRP A 307 -49.34 -56.26 37.06
C TRP A 307 -47.90 -56.25 36.55
N ILE A 308 -47.65 -56.98 35.45
CA ILE A 308 -46.40 -56.94 34.70
C ILE A 308 -46.68 -56.23 33.38
N SER A 309 -45.89 -55.22 33.07
CA SER A 309 -45.86 -54.55 31.78
C SER A 309 -44.51 -54.75 31.10
N PHE A 310 -44.48 -54.55 29.80
CA PHE A 310 -43.25 -54.58 29.02
C PHE A 310 -43.00 -53.21 28.41
N ARG A 311 -41.79 -52.71 28.60
CA ARG A 311 -41.31 -51.51 27.95
C ARG A 311 -40.33 -51.93 26.87
N ALA A 312 -40.56 -51.48 25.63
CA ALA A 312 -39.60 -51.64 24.56
C ALA A 312 -38.27 -51.01 24.96
N GLY A 313 -37.19 -51.76 24.84
CA GLY A 313 -35.83 -51.25 25.02
C GLY A 313 -35.24 -50.85 23.68
N TYR A 314 -34.24 -51.60 23.25
CA TYR A 314 -33.54 -51.39 21.99
C TYR A 314 -33.35 -52.72 21.28
N ILE A 315 -33.02 -52.67 19.99
CA ILE A 315 -32.64 -53.83 19.20
C ILE A 315 -31.12 -53.80 19.07
N ASP A 316 -30.46 -54.91 19.38
CA ASP A 316 -29.02 -55.13 19.24
C ASP A 316 -28.78 -56.30 18.28
N GLY A 317 -28.53 -55.99 17.01
CA GLY A 317 -28.46 -56.99 15.95
C GLY A 317 -29.77 -57.78 15.83
N ASN A 318 -29.70 -59.09 16.01
CA ASN A 318 -30.85 -59.99 15.99
C ASN A 318 -31.55 -60.13 17.36
N ILE A 319 -31.22 -59.31 18.35
CA ILE A 319 -31.77 -59.40 19.71
C ILE A 319 -32.67 -58.18 19.99
N SER A 320 -33.92 -58.42 20.35
CA SER A 320 -34.81 -57.43 20.95
C SER A 320 -34.65 -57.44 22.47
N VAL A 321 -34.05 -56.37 22.99
CA VAL A 321 -33.90 -56.12 24.42
C VAL A 321 -35.12 -55.38 24.93
N ASN A 322 -35.87 -55.99 25.84
CA ASN A 322 -37.07 -55.40 26.43
C ASN A 322 -36.96 -55.40 27.95
N TYR A 323 -37.72 -54.52 28.59
CA TYR A 323 -37.73 -54.43 30.05
C TYR A 323 -39.08 -54.90 30.57
N MET A 324 -39.05 -55.98 31.35
CA MET A 324 -40.17 -56.41 32.17
C MET A 324 -40.24 -55.49 33.39
N GLU A 325 -41.33 -54.74 33.49
CA GLU A 325 -41.55 -53.76 34.53
C GLU A 325 -42.70 -54.17 35.44
N PHE A 326 -42.48 -54.09 36.75
CA PHE A 326 -43.54 -54.31 37.72
C PHE A 326 -43.26 -53.56 39.02
N TYR A 327 -44.33 -53.08 39.65
CA TYR A 327 -44.31 -52.51 40.99
C TYR A 327 -44.87 -53.52 41.99
N THR A 328 -44.15 -53.74 43.08
CA THR A 328 -44.46 -54.76 44.08
C THR A 328 -45.30 -54.20 45.22
N ASP A 329 -46.59 -54.00 44.96
CA ASP A 329 -47.54 -53.59 45.99
C ASP A 329 -47.64 -54.61 47.15
N PRO A 330 -47.89 -54.19 48.41
CA PRO A 330 -48.03 -55.09 49.55
C PRO A 330 -49.06 -56.23 49.38
N SER A 331 -50.04 -56.11 48.48
CA SER A 331 -50.97 -57.20 48.14
C SER A 331 -50.32 -58.37 47.39
N LEU A 332 -49.13 -58.18 46.81
CA LEU A 332 -48.43 -59.17 45.99
C LEU A 332 -47.47 -60.08 46.77
N ILE A 333 -47.26 -59.83 48.08
CA ILE A 333 -46.37 -60.61 48.96
C ILE A 333 -46.60 -62.13 48.82
N GLY A 334 -45.50 -62.88 48.71
CA GLY A 334 -45.50 -64.33 48.46
C GLY A 334 -44.93 -64.71 47.09
N ASN A 335 -45.03 -65.99 46.73
CA ASN A 335 -44.52 -66.51 45.44
C ASN A 335 -45.60 -66.44 44.34
N ARG A 336 -45.25 -65.87 43.20
CA ARG A 336 -46.10 -65.73 42.00
C ARG A 336 -45.45 -66.43 40.81
N SER A 337 -46.21 -67.24 40.08
CA SER A 337 -45.73 -67.92 38.87
C SER A 337 -46.19 -67.15 37.63
N ILE A 338 -45.21 -66.75 36.81
CA ILE A 338 -45.39 -65.87 35.66
C ILE A 338 -45.08 -66.65 34.39
N ASN A 339 -45.99 -66.59 33.41
CA ASN A 339 -45.78 -67.10 32.06
C ASN A 339 -45.66 -65.92 31.09
N ILE A 340 -44.54 -65.83 30.37
CA ILE A 340 -44.34 -64.83 29.31
C ILE A 340 -44.44 -65.52 27.95
N THR A 341 -45.21 -64.91 27.05
CA THR A 341 -45.44 -65.34 25.66
C THR A 341 -44.92 -64.29 24.69
N LEU A 342 -44.19 -64.75 23.68
CA LEU A 342 -43.64 -63.98 22.56
C LEU A 342 -44.33 -64.37 21.26
N HIS A 343 -44.53 -63.40 20.38
CA HIS A 343 -44.87 -63.65 18.98
C HIS A 343 -44.21 -62.60 18.08
N ASP A 344 -43.90 -62.97 16.85
CA ASP A 344 -43.42 -62.05 15.81
C ASP A 344 -44.56 -61.19 15.22
N ALA A 345 -44.21 -60.27 14.32
CA ALA A 345 -45.13 -59.29 13.75
C ALA A 345 -46.30 -59.89 12.96
N ASN A 346 -46.17 -61.14 12.50
CA ASN A 346 -47.17 -61.84 11.68
C ASN A 346 -47.74 -63.11 12.34
N ASN A 347 -47.41 -63.37 13.61
CA ASN A 347 -47.70 -64.64 14.31
C ASN A 347 -47.19 -65.90 13.57
N PHE A 348 -46.10 -65.79 12.81
CA PHE A 348 -45.48 -66.92 12.13
C PHE A 348 -44.90 -67.92 13.14
N SER A 349 -44.29 -67.42 14.20
CA SER A 349 -43.69 -68.17 15.29
C SER A 349 -44.11 -67.60 16.66
N SER A 350 -44.15 -68.48 17.67
CA SER A 350 -44.42 -68.07 19.05
C SER A 350 -43.62 -68.91 20.03
N TYR A 351 -43.17 -68.28 21.13
CA TYR A 351 -42.35 -68.92 22.16
C TYR A 351 -42.83 -68.51 23.55
N SER A 352 -42.85 -69.42 24.52
CA SER A 352 -43.29 -69.10 25.89
C SER A 352 -42.42 -69.72 26.97
N ARG A 353 -42.33 -69.07 28.13
CA ARG A 353 -41.53 -69.52 29.27
C ARG A 353 -42.13 -69.11 30.62
N ILE A 354 -42.01 -69.99 31.61
CA ILE A 354 -42.51 -69.80 32.98
C ILE A 354 -41.34 -69.63 33.97
N PHE A 355 -41.47 -68.68 34.90
CA PHE A 355 -40.57 -68.49 36.04
C PHE A 355 -41.36 -67.99 37.27
N ASN A 356 -40.71 -67.93 38.44
CA ASN A 356 -41.34 -67.48 39.69
C ASN A 356 -40.74 -66.15 40.20
N ILE A 357 -41.61 -65.29 40.74
CA ILE A 357 -41.24 -64.07 41.48
C ILE A 357 -41.63 -64.24 42.96
N SER A 358 -40.68 -64.11 43.89
CA SER A 358 -40.87 -64.19 45.34
C SER A 358 -40.82 -62.80 45.97
N ILE A 359 -41.91 -62.30 46.53
CA ILE A 359 -42.00 -60.94 47.09
C ILE A 359 -41.95 -60.97 48.63
N GLN A 360 -40.97 -60.29 49.23
CA GLN A 360 -40.72 -60.17 50.68
C GLN A 360 -40.98 -58.74 51.19
N GLY A 361 -41.23 -58.55 52.49
CA GLY A 361 -41.37 -57.20 53.09
C GLY A 361 -40.02 -56.59 53.52
N ASN A 362 -39.88 -55.26 53.43
CA ASN A 362 -38.72 -54.46 53.84
C ASN A 362 -39.11 -52.98 54.06
N GLY A 363 -38.57 -52.31 55.08
CA GLY A 363 -38.72 -50.87 55.34
C GLY A 363 -37.49 -50.09 54.87
N ALA A 364 -37.68 -48.90 54.31
CA ALA A 364 -36.58 -48.10 53.79
C ALA A 364 -35.80 -47.32 54.88
N PRO A 365 -34.51 -47.02 54.68
CA PRO A 365 -33.74 -46.18 55.58
C PRO A 365 -34.36 -44.80 55.80
N LEU A 366 -34.42 -44.36 57.05
CA LEU A 366 -35.04 -43.10 57.45
C LEU A 366 -33.99 -42.10 57.95
N TRP A 367 -33.99 -40.90 57.37
CA TRP A 367 -33.21 -39.77 57.87
C TRP A 367 -33.77 -39.26 59.19
N ASN A 368 -32.87 -38.95 60.14
CA ASN A 368 -33.21 -38.19 61.32
C ASN A 368 -33.71 -36.78 60.90
N PRO A 369 -34.92 -36.36 61.33
CA PRO A 369 -35.47 -35.02 61.03
C PRO A 369 -34.54 -33.85 61.39
N ASP A 370 -33.69 -34.01 62.42
CA ASP A 370 -32.78 -32.97 62.91
C ASP A 370 -31.43 -32.94 62.17
N THR A 371 -31.29 -33.68 61.06
CA THR A 371 -30.05 -33.70 60.27
C THR A 371 -29.72 -32.31 59.72
N LYS A 372 -28.50 -31.83 59.99
CA LYS A 372 -28.02 -30.55 59.46
C LYS A 372 -27.75 -30.68 57.95
N LEU A 373 -28.42 -29.83 57.17
CA LEU A 373 -28.35 -29.85 55.70
C LEU A 373 -27.58 -28.67 55.09
N ALA A 374 -27.13 -27.71 55.89
CA ALA A 374 -26.44 -26.51 55.40
C ALA A 374 -25.10 -26.31 56.11
N PHE A 375 -24.03 -26.10 55.34
CA PHE A 375 -22.67 -25.97 55.81
C PHE A 375 -21.99 -24.73 55.20
N ASN A 376 -21.26 -24.00 56.02
CA ASN A 376 -20.40 -22.91 55.57
C ASN A 376 -18.96 -23.43 55.63
N LEU A 377 -18.29 -23.38 54.49
CA LEU A 377 -16.91 -23.79 54.29
C LEU A 377 -16.09 -22.58 53.88
N THR A 378 -14.79 -22.71 54.01
CA THR A 378 -13.80 -21.85 53.36
C THR A 378 -12.99 -22.76 52.46
N GLU A 379 -12.52 -22.27 51.33
CA GLU A 379 -11.57 -23.03 50.51
C GLU A 379 -10.27 -23.35 51.27
N ASP A 380 -9.51 -24.29 50.71
CA ASP A 380 -8.25 -24.84 51.23
C ASP A 380 -8.32 -25.54 52.60
N ASN A 381 -9.48 -25.53 53.24
CA ASN A 381 -9.70 -26.18 54.51
C ASN A 381 -10.43 -27.53 54.34
N LEU A 382 -9.82 -28.59 54.88
CA LEU A 382 -10.39 -29.93 54.88
C LEU A 382 -11.74 -29.97 55.62
N PHE A 383 -12.79 -30.40 54.91
CA PHE A 383 -14.11 -30.66 55.46
C PHE A 383 -14.34 -32.16 55.66
N VAL A 384 -14.82 -32.54 56.84
CA VAL A 384 -15.15 -33.94 57.18
C VAL A 384 -16.44 -34.02 58.00
N ILE A 385 -17.39 -34.85 57.56
CA ILE A 385 -18.59 -35.19 58.33
C ILE A 385 -19.02 -36.64 58.05
N ASN A 386 -19.54 -37.32 59.06
CA ASN A 386 -20.06 -38.68 58.92
C ASN A 386 -21.60 -38.67 59.09
N LEU A 387 -22.31 -39.11 58.07
CA LEU A 387 -23.78 -39.16 57.98
C LEU A 387 -24.37 -40.51 58.44
N SER A 388 -23.56 -41.53 58.73
CA SER A 388 -24.06 -42.86 59.13
C SER A 388 -24.91 -42.83 60.41
N ALA A 389 -24.64 -41.90 61.33
CA ALA A 389 -25.43 -41.74 62.55
C ALA A 389 -26.77 -41.00 62.33
N ASN A 390 -26.97 -40.40 61.16
CA ASN A 390 -28.13 -39.60 60.80
C ASN A 390 -29.19 -40.40 60.03
N VAL A 391 -28.92 -41.67 59.70
CA VAL A 391 -29.86 -42.55 59.02
C VAL A 391 -29.98 -43.86 59.79
N SER A 392 -31.20 -44.30 60.02
CA SER A 392 -31.49 -45.60 60.65
C SER A 392 -32.44 -46.41 59.80
N ASP A 393 -32.20 -47.71 59.70
CA ASP A 393 -33.08 -48.65 59.03
C ASP A 393 -34.04 -49.32 60.04
N PRO A 394 -35.36 -49.35 59.80
CA PRO A 394 -36.33 -49.99 60.70
C PRO A 394 -36.13 -51.48 60.94
N ASP A 395 -35.56 -52.20 59.96
CA ASP A 395 -35.32 -53.64 60.00
C ASP A 395 -33.91 -53.98 60.49
N GLY A 396 -33.08 -52.96 60.74
CA GLY A 396 -31.70 -53.09 61.21
C GLY A 396 -30.70 -53.45 60.12
N ASP A 397 -31.08 -53.26 58.85
CA ASP A 397 -30.21 -53.50 57.71
C ASP A 397 -29.07 -52.45 57.59
N ALA A 398 -28.00 -52.81 56.89
CA ALA A 398 -26.83 -51.94 56.73
C ALA A 398 -27.09 -50.87 55.66
N VAL A 399 -26.96 -49.59 56.05
CA VAL A 399 -27.18 -48.43 55.16
C VAL A 399 -25.91 -48.07 54.39
N SER A 400 -26.06 -47.78 53.10
CA SER A 400 -25.04 -47.27 52.19
C SER A 400 -25.48 -45.93 51.56
N PHE A 401 -24.52 -45.11 51.16
CA PHE A 401 -24.75 -43.75 50.67
C PHE A 401 -24.19 -43.52 49.26
N TYR A 402 -24.86 -42.66 48.49
CA TYR A 402 -24.37 -42.12 47.22
C TYR A 402 -24.95 -40.72 46.98
N TYR A 403 -24.40 -39.98 46.01
CA TYR A 403 -24.79 -38.60 45.75
C TYR A 403 -24.96 -38.28 44.27
N GLU A 404 -25.63 -37.16 44.02
CA GLU A 404 -25.78 -36.51 42.71
C GLU A 404 -25.49 -35.02 42.89
N ASN A 405 -24.58 -34.47 42.08
CA ASN A 405 -24.28 -33.04 42.08
C ASN A 405 -25.45 -32.27 41.45
N ILE A 406 -26.00 -31.28 42.17
CA ILE A 406 -27.02 -30.37 41.64
C ILE A 406 -26.35 -29.16 40.99
N THR A 407 -25.26 -28.67 41.60
CA THR A 407 -24.37 -27.65 41.03
C THR A 407 -23.00 -28.26 40.73
N ASP A 408 -22.18 -27.57 39.94
CA ASP A 408 -20.79 -27.99 39.68
C ASP A 408 -19.97 -27.87 40.98
N PHE A 409 -19.76 -29.00 41.65
CA PHE A 409 -18.94 -29.09 42.86
C PHE A 409 -17.84 -30.14 42.67
N PRO A 410 -16.78 -29.82 41.87
CA PRO A 410 -15.73 -30.77 41.49
C PRO A 410 -15.02 -31.46 42.66
N SER A 411 -14.75 -30.75 43.75
CA SER A 411 -14.00 -31.33 44.87
C SER A 411 -14.85 -32.20 45.79
N PHE A 412 -16.18 -32.21 45.66
CA PHE A 412 -17.06 -32.94 46.58
C PHE A 412 -16.81 -34.46 46.53
N SER A 413 -16.65 -35.07 47.71
CA SER A 413 -16.45 -36.51 47.84
C SER A 413 -17.24 -37.08 49.01
N LEU A 414 -17.95 -38.18 48.75
CA LEU A 414 -18.74 -38.96 49.69
C LEU A 414 -18.44 -40.46 49.49
N ASP A 415 -18.10 -41.16 50.56
CA ASP A 415 -17.95 -42.61 50.54
C ASP A 415 -19.27 -43.36 50.79
N ALA A 416 -19.30 -44.65 50.44
CA ALA A 416 -20.49 -45.49 50.63
C ALA A 416 -20.88 -45.71 52.10
N ARG A 417 -20.00 -45.38 53.06
CA ARG A 417 -20.26 -45.47 54.52
C ARG A 417 -20.88 -44.18 55.07
N GLY A 418 -21.04 -43.15 54.25
CA GLY A 418 -21.61 -41.87 54.65
C GLY A 418 -20.58 -40.85 55.14
N GLU A 419 -19.27 -41.07 54.93
CA GLU A 419 -18.24 -40.07 55.22
C GLU A 419 -18.06 -39.12 54.03
N ILE A 420 -18.38 -37.84 54.25
CA ILE A 420 -18.01 -36.75 53.34
C ILE A 420 -16.62 -36.27 53.73
N ARG A 421 -15.69 -36.21 52.77
CA ARG A 421 -14.28 -35.83 53.02
C ARG A 421 -13.65 -35.19 51.79
N PHE A 422 -13.42 -33.88 51.82
CA PHE A 422 -12.75 -33.16 50.72
C PHE A 422 -12.19 -31.80 51.16
N ILE A 423 -11.37 -31.18 50.30
CA ILE A 423 -10.86 -29.81 50.45
C ILE A 423 -11.48 -28.99 49.31
N PRO A 424 -12.33 -27.97 49.58
CA PRO A 424 -12.82 -27.08 48.54
C PRO A 424 -11.68 -26.25 47.95
N ARG A 425 -11.70 -26.01 46.64
CA ARG A 425 -10.75 -25.17 45.87
C ARG A 425 -11.45 -23.91 45.34
N ASP A 426 -10.70 -23.03 44.68
CA ASP A 426 -11.20 -21.82 44.01
C ASP A 426 -12.39 -22.08 43.08
N GLU A 427 -12.33 -23.19 42.34
CA GLU A 427 -13.41 -23.58 41.44
C GLU A 427 -14.74 -23.89 42.16
N ASP A 428 -14.68 -24.23 43.45
CA ASP A 428 -15.83 -24.58 44.28
C ASP A 428 -16.44 -23.36 45.00
N VAL A 429 -15.77 -22.20 44.98
CA VAL A 429 -16.19 -20.97 45.68
C VAL A 429 -17.59 -20.52 45.25
N GLY A 430 -18.41 -20.18 46.24
CA GLY A 430 -19.81 -19.80 46.06
C GLY A 430 -20.79 -20.82 46.64
N PHE A 431 -22.01 -20.86 46.09
CA PHE A 431 -23.09 -21.69 46.59
C PHE A 431 -23.19 -23.01 45.82
N GLN A 432 -22.97 -24.12 46.53
CA GLN A 432 -22.96 -25.46 45.97
C GLN A 432 -24.04 -26.36 46.59
N GLN A 433 -24.61 -27.26 45.79
CA GLN A 433 -25.68 -28.16 46.20
C GLN A 433 -25.42 -29.59 45.73
N VAL A 434 -25.65 -30.55 46.63
CA VAL A 434 -25.57 -31.99 46.32
C VAL A 434 -26.80 -32.69 46.90
N ARG A 435 -27.31 -33.69 46.19
CA ARG A 435 -28.39 -34.55 46.65
C ARG A 435 -27.79 -35.87 47.15
N ILE A 436 -28.06 -36.24 48.39
CA ILE A 436 -27.54 -37.47 49.00
C ILE A 436 -28.67 -38.47 49.23
N PHE A 437 -28.42 -39.72 48.84
CA PHE A 437 -29.30 -40.86 48.95
C PHE A 437 -28.75 -41.85 50.00
N ALA A 438 -29.66 -42.50 50.73
CA ALA A 438 -29.35 -43.57 51.66
C ALA A 438 -30.18 -44.81 51.31
N THR A 439 -29.53 -45.97 51.19
CA THR A 439 -30.17 -47.23 50.79
C THR A 439 -29.58 -48.41 51.55
N ASP A 440 -30.42 -49.39 51.90
CA ASP A 440 -30.03 -50.66 52.51
C ASP A 440 -29.71 -51.76 51.46
N ASN A 441 -29.54 -51.36 50.19
CA ASN A 441 -29.44 -52.21 49.00
C ASN A 441 -30.70 -53.01 48.64
N LYS A 442 -31.81 -52.80 49.33
CA LYS A 442 -33.12 -53.42 49.03
C LYS A 442 -34.15 -52.37 48.64
N THR A 443 -34.19 -51.27 49.38
CA THR A 443 -35.06 -50.10 49.20
C THR A 443 -34.26 -48.80 49.39
N SER A 444 -34.69 -47.73 48.73
CA SER A 444 -34.06 -46.42 48.86
C SER A 444 -34.89 -45.50 49.75
N GLY A 445 -34.25 -44.88 50.74
CA GLY A 445 -34.87 -43.84 51.56
C GLY A 445 -35.12 -42.55 50.77
N VAL A 446 -35.95 -41.66 51.31
CA VAL A 446 -36.20 -40.34 50.71
C VAL A 446 -34.89 -39.52 50.73
N PRO A 447 -34.36 -39.04 49.59
CA PRO A 447 -33.10 -38.31 49.55
C PRO A 447 -33.20 -36.91 50.20
N ARG A 448 -32.05 -36.36 50.59
CA ARG A 448 -31.94 -35.00 51.15
C ARG A 448 -30.95 -34.15 50.34
N VAL A 449 -31.23 -32.86 50.23
CA VAL A 449 -30.34 -31.88 49.58
C VAL A 449 -29.47 -31.22 50.63
N PHE A 450 -28.16 -31.23 50.39
CA PHE A 450 -27.14 -30.60 51.20
C PHE A 450 -26.63 -29.34 50.49
N ASN A 451 -26.62 -28.23 51.21
CA ASN A 451 -26.19 -26.93 50.73
C ASN A 451 -24.83 -26.57 51.35
N PHE A 452 -23.89 -26.16 50.53
CA PHE A 452 -22.56 -25.72 50.92
C PHE A 452 -22.36 -24.28 50.45
N SER A 453 -21.95 -23.40 51.35
CA SER A 453 -21.50 -22.04 51.01
C SER A 453 -20.00 -21.99 51.23
N VAL A 454 -19.23 -22.01 50.14
CA VAL A 454 -17.76 -21.97 50.16
C VAL A 454 -17.33 -20.51 50.04
N ALA A 455 -16.64 -20.00 51.05
CA ALA A 455 -16.10 -18.65 51.06
C ALA A 455 -14.65 -18.62 50.56
N ASN A 456 -14.34 -17.55 49.83
CA ASN A 456 -13.02 -17.27 49.29
C ASN A 456 -12.00 -16.91 50.38
N VAL A 457 -10.75 -17.34 50.19
CA VAL A 457 -9.54 -16.94 50.89
C VAL A 457 -8.61 -16.42 49.81
N ASN A 458 -8.46 -15.10 49.74
CA ASN A 458 -7.70 -14.46 48.67
C ASN A 458 -6.23 -14.91 48.66
N ASP A 459 -5.78 -15.35 47.50
CA ASP A 459 -4.42 -15.77 47.21
C ASP A 459 -3.54 -14.59 46.78
N ASN A 460 -2.23 -14.76 46.84
CA ASN A 460 -1.29 -13.73 46.42
C ASN A 460 -1.02 -13.83 44.92
N PRO A 461 -0.93 -12.70 44.19
CA PRO A 461 -0.45 -12.73 42.82
C PRO A 461 1.02 -13.17 42.79
N PHE A 462 1.43 -13.79 41.70
CA PHE A 462 2.79 -14.26 41.42
C PHE A 462 3.26 -13.78 40.05
N ILE A 463 4.49 -13.31 39.93
CA ILE A 463 5.08 -12.80 38.68
C ILE A 463 6.23 -13.73 38.28
N ASP A 464 6.24 -14.20 37.03
CA ASP A 464 7.37 -14.97 36.50
C ASP A 464 8.65 -14.12 36.45
N ASN A 465 9.75 -14.63 37.03
CA ASN A 465 11.02 -13.90 37.11
C ASN A 465 11.65 -13.65 35.73
N LEU A 466 12.18 -12.44 35.56
CA LEU A 466 13.13 -12.06 34.51
C LEU A 466 14.38 -11.47 35.17
N ILE A 467 15.58 -11.92 34.80
CA ILE A 467 16.80 -11.54 35.51
C ILE A 467 17.57 -10.43 34.77
N GLU A 468 17.66 -10.50 33.44
CA GLU A 468 18.33 -9.47 32.62
C GLU A 468 17.86 -9.53 31.16
N VAL A 469 17.57 -8.38 30.56
CA VAL A 469 17.15 -8.26 29.16
C VAL A 469 18.09 -7.31 28.44
N ASN A 470 18.68 -7.77 27.33
CA ASN A 470 19.53 -6.93 26.47
C ASN A 470 18.82 -6.68 25.15
N VAL A 471 18.65 -5.41 24.80
CA VAL A 471 18.08 -4.98 23.52
C VAL A 471 19.08 -4.07 22.82
N SER A 472 19.01 -3.99 21.49
CA SER A 472 19.82 -3.07 20.70
C SER A 472 18.97 -1.88 20.30
N GLU A 473 19.57 -0.70 20.22
CA GLU A 473 18.94 0.42 19.54
C GLU A 473 18.61 0.08 18.08
N ASP A 474 17.58 0.74 17.55
CA ASP A 474 16.96 0.58 16.23
C ASP A 474 16.34 -0.80 15.92
N ASN A 475 16.41 -1.74 16.86
CA ASN A 475 15.77 -3.04 16.71
C ASN A 475 14.43 -3.08 17.45
N ASN A 476 13.37 -3.49 16.74
CA ASN A 476 12.08 -3.78 17.38
C ASN A 476 12.26 -4.91 18.40
N SER A 477 11.90 -4.63 19.65
CA SER A 477 12.12 -5.49 20.81
C SER A 477 10.81 -5.81 21.50
N ILE A 478 10.66 -7.06 21.94
CA ILE A 478 9.44 -7.56 22.59
C ILE A 478 9.81 -8.15 23.95
N ILE A 479 9.12 -7.71 25.01
CA ILE A 479 9.21 -8.26 26.36
C ILE A 479 7.85 -8.86 26.72
N SER A 480 7.84 -10.05 27.31
CA SER A 480 6.62 -10.72 27.78
C SER A 480 6.81 -11.27 29.18
N ILE A 481 5.82 -11.05 30.04
CA ILE A 481 5.79 -11.49 31.44
C ILE A 481 4.45 -12.16 31.70
N PHE A 482 4.46 -13.28 32.42
CA PHE A 482 3.26 -13.94 32.91
C PHE A 482 3.06 -13.61 34.39
N ILE A 483 1.80 -13.37 34.74
CA ILE A 483 1.33 -13.12 36.09
C ILE A 483 0.30 -14.20 36.40
N TYR A 484 0.39 -14.81 37.58
CA TYR A 484 -0.49 -15.88 38.03
C TYR A 484 -1.22 -15.44 39.31
N ASP A 485 -2.45 -15.89 39.47
CA ASP A 485 -3.25 -15.74 40.69
C ASP A 485 -4.34 -16.82 40.70
N ASP A 486 -4.40 -17.63 41.75
CA ASP A 486 -5.29 -18.80 41.83
C ASP A 486 -6.77 -18.38 41.96
N ASP A 487 -7.06 -17.21 42.55
CA ASP A 487 -8.40 -16.61 42.64
C ASP A 487 -9.02 -16.36 41.24
N LEU A 488 -8.20 -16.28 40.18
CA LEU A 488 -8.71 -16.18 38.81
C LEU A 488 -9.51 -17.43 38.38
N LEU A 489 -9.29 -18.59 39.01
CA LEU A 489 -9.99 -19.86 38.76
C LEU A 489 -11.45 -19.87 39.24
N ILE A 490 -11.82 -18.94 40.12
CA ILE A 490 -13.18 -18.87 40.67
C ILE A 490 -14.19 -18.68 39.54
N LYS A 491 -15.07 -19.67 39.33
CA LYS A 491 -16.05 -19.65 38.23
C LYS A 491 -17.19 -18.67 38.50
N ASN A 492 -17.61 -18.55 39.75
CA ASN A 492 -18.74 -17.71 40.13
C ASN A 492 -18.33 -16.24 40.30
N LYS A 493 -18.19 -15.55 39.16
CA LYS A 493 -17.79 -14.13 39.13
C LYS A 493 -18.80 -13.19 39.78
N ASP A 494 -20.07 -13.59 39.94
CA ASP A 494 -21.07 -12.81 40.69
C ASP A 494 -20.80 -12.85 42.20
N TYR A 495 -20.22 -13.95 42.70
CA TYR A 495 -19.81 -14.07 44.10
C TYR A 495 -18.47 -13.39 44.36
N TYR A 496 -17.46 -13.71 43.56
CA TYR A 496 -16.14 -13.11 43.64
C TYR A 496 -15.52 -13.00 42.25
N ASN A 497 -15.29 -11.77 41.80
CA ASN A 497 -14.62 -11.47 40.54
C ASN A 497 -13.22 -10.94 40.85
N GLU A 498 -12.20 -11.78 40.67
CA GLU A 498 -10.81 -11.36 40.81
C GLU A 498 -10.38 -10.44 39.65
N SER A 499 -9.52 -9.48 39.94
CA SER A 499 -8.97 -8.55 38.97
C SER A 499 -7.58 -8.08 39.38
N LEU A 500 -6.61 -8.22 38.48
CA LEU A 500 -5.25 -7.74 38.72
C LEU A 500 -5.06 -6.34 38.12
N SER A 501 -4.47 -5.45 38.91
CA SER A 501 -3.99 -4.13 38.49
C SER A 501 -2.47 -4.12 38.53
N PHE A 502 -1.83 -3.48 37.55
CA PHE A 502 -0.38 -3.42 37.49
C PHE A 502 0.10 -1.99 37.31
N SER A 503 1.26 -1.71 37.89
CA SER A 503 1.97 -0.45 37.82
C SER A 503 3.40 -0.71 37.41
N LEU A 504 3.85 0.01 36.39
CA LEU A 504 5.18 -0.11 35.83
C LEU A 504 5.95 1.16 36.16
N ASN A 505 7.13 0.99 36.75
CA ASN A 505 8.05 2.08 37.05
C ASN A 505 9.39 1.79 36.38
N ILE A 506 9.76 2.62 35.40
CA ILE A 506 11.01 2.50 34.67
C ILE A 506 11.92 3.64 35.10
N THR A 507 13.11 3.29 35.59
CA THR A 507 14.15 4.25 35.96
C THR A 507 15.35 4.10 35.02
N GLY A 508 15.68 5.15 34.28
CA GLY A 508 16.75 5.15 33.28
C GLY A 508 16.70 6.41 32.41
N PRO A 509 17.44 6.45 31.28
CA PRO A 509 17.47 7.58 30.36
C PRO A 509 16.08 8.04 29.87
N ASN A 510 15.20 7.08 29.54
CA ASN A 510 13.81 7.33 29.14
C ASN A 510 12.81 6.57 30.04
N PRO A 511 12.15 7.22 31.01
CA PRO A 511 11.19 6.56 31.91
C PRO A 511 9.91 6.08 31.21
N ASN A 512 9.67 6.50 29.96
CA ASN A 512 8.52 6.09 29.15
C ASN A 512 8.96 5.19 27.98
N LEU A 513 10.05 4.44 28.13
CA LEU A 513 10.62 3.60 27.07
C LEU A 513 9.60 2.62 26.48
N PHE A 514 8.79 2.00 27.32
CA PHE A 514 7.71 1.11 26.91
C PHE A 514 6.61 1.03 27.96
N SER A 515 5.46 0.47 27.56
CA SER A 515 4.36 0.11 28.45
C SER A 515 3.93 -1.32 28.18
N PHE A 516 3.51 -2.04 29.23
CA PHE A 516 2.89 -3.34 29.07
C PHE A 516 1.43 -3.21 28.67
N ASN A 517 1.02 -3.99 27.67
CA ASN A 517 -0.36 -4.23 27.32
C ASN A 517 -0.75 -5.65 27.72
N GLN A 518 -1.97 -5.80 28.21
CA GLN A 518 -2.54 -7.10 28.50
C GLN A 518 -2.99 -7.76 27.19
N ASP A 519 -2.57 -9.00 26.98
CA ASP A 519 -2.78 -9.71 25.72
C ASP A 519 -3.76 -10.88 25.88
N PHE A 520 -3.51 -11.77 26.85
CA PHE A 520 -4.20 -13.05 26.93
C PHE A 520 -4.41 -13.54 28.38
N PHE A 521 -5.48 -14.32 28.57
CA PHE A 521 -5.84 -15.00 29.82
C PHE A 521 -5.87 -16.52 29.63
N LEU A 522 -5.21 -17.26 30.52
CA LEU A 522 -5.32 -18.73 30.59
C LEU A 522 -5.54 -19.14 32.04
N ALA A 523 -6.74 -19.67 32.34
CA ALA A 523 -7.09 -20.20 33.65
C ALA A 523 -6.74 -19.22 34.79
N ASN A 524 -5.63 -19.47 35.50
CA ASN A 524 -5.12 -18.67 36.60
C ASN A 524 -4.04 -17.64 36.21
N SER A 525 -3.91 -17.26 34.93
CA SER A 525 -2.79 -16.43 34.46
C SER A 525 -3.15 -15.34 33.45
N ILE A 526 -2.35 -14.28 33.46
CA ILE A 526 -2.41 -13.11 32.57
C ILE A 526 -1.04 -12.91 31.92
N ARG A 527 -1.00 -12.70 30.60
CA ARG A 527 0.22 -12.29 29.89
C ARG A 527 0.24 -10.78 29.66
N LEU A 528 1.32 -10.14 30.11
CA LEU A 528 1.69 -8.77 29.75
C LEU A 528 2.73 -8.77 28.64
N LYS A 529 2.52 -7.98 27.58
CA LYS A 529 3.43 -7.82 26.43
C LYS A 529 3.76 -6.34 26.22
N ALA A 530 5.05 -6.04 26.05
CA ALA A 530 5.53 -4.73 25.61
C ALA A 530 6.30 -4.88 24.29
N GLU A 531 6.08 -3.95 23.36
CA GLU A 531 6.75 -3.90 22.06
C GLU A 531 7.22 -2.47 21.79
N PHE A 532 8.51 -2.30 21.52
CA PHE A 532 9.16 -0.99 21.40
C PHE A 532 10.47 -1.06 20.62
N THR A 533 10.87 0.06 20.02
CA THR A 533 12.15 0.21 19.32
C THR A 533 12.97 1.32 20.01
N PRO A 534 14.01 0.97 20.79
CA PRO A 534 14.86 1.97 21.44
C PRO A 534 15.61 2.82 20.40
N LYS A 535 15.76 4.11 20.65
CA LYS A 535 16.52 5.07 19.84
C LYS A 535 17.84 5.42 20.51
N LYS A 536 18.65 6.24 19.83
CA LYS A 536 19.92 6.75 20.37
C LYS A 536 19.87 7.35 21.76
N GLN A 537 18.87 8.20 21.98
CA GLN A 537 18.65 8.84 23.27
C GLN A 537 18.25 7.86 24.39
N ASP A 538 17.85 6.63 24.03
CA ASP A 538 17.41 5.59 24.96
C ASP A 538 18.56 4.65 25.37
N VAL A 539 19.76 4.77 24.80
CA VAL A 539 20.92 3.94 25.14
C VAL A 539 21.29 4.10 26.62
N GLY A 540 21.44 2.97 27.32
CA GLY A 540 21.75 2.94 28.74
C GLY A 540 21.12 1.76 29.47
N SER A 541 21.30 1.74 30.79
CA SER A 541 20.74 0.71 31.67
C SER A 541 19.50 1.25 32.37
N TYR A 542 18.46 0.41 32.42
CA TYR A 542 17.17 0.70 33.02
C TYR A 542 16.91 -0.30 34.15
N ASN A 543 16.47 0.22 35.29
CA ASN A 543 15.89 -0.61 36.34
C ASN A 543 14.37 -0.53 36.21
N VAL A 544 13.76 -1.68 35.89
CA VAL A 544 12.33 -1.82 35.64
C VAL A 544 11.71 -2.52 36.83
N GLU A 545 10.73 -1.87 37.45
CA GLU A 545 9.93 -2.41 38.56
C GLU A 545 8.49 -2.60 38.09
N LEU A 546 8.01 -3.85 38.17
CA LEU A 546 6.62 -4.21 37.92
C LEU A 546 5.98 -4.56 39.27
N ASN A 547 4.97 -3.79 39.66
CA ASN A 547 4.15 -4.08 40.83
C ASN A 547 2.74 -4.45 40.40
N VAL A 548 2.30 -5.64 40.78
CA VAL A 548 0.97 -6.20 40.52
C VAL A 548 0.22 -6.24 41.84
N GLN A 549 -1.02 -5.80 41.81
CA GLN A 549 -1.92 -5.78 42.95
C GLN A 549 -3.24 -6.47 42.56
N ASP A 550 -3.66 -7.42 43.38
CA ASP A 550 -4.97 -8.07 43.24
C ASP A 550 -6.12 -7.15 43.70
N ARG A 551 -7.36 -7.65 43.60
CA ARG A 551 -8.53 -6.91 44.05
C ARG A 551 -8.55 -6.67 45.56
N SER A 552 -7.98 -7.58 46.36
CA SER A 552 -7.92 -7.50 47.83
C SER A 552 -6.72 -6.72 48.36
N SER A 553 -5.97 -6.07 47.46
CA SER A 553 -4.78 -5.27 47.74
C SER A 553 -3.53 -6.03 48.15
N LEU A 554 -3.45 -7.36 48.01
CA LEU A 554 -2.16 -8.06 48.10
C LEU A 554 -1.34 -7.79 46.84
N THR A 555 -0.03 -7.74 47.01
CA THR A 555 0.88 -7.28 45.95
C THR A 555 2.03 -8.23 45.73
N ALA A 556 2.44 -8.35 44.46
CA ALA A 556 3.71 -8.92 44.05
C ALA A 556 4.52 -7.87 43.31
N THR A 557 5.82 -7.81 43.59
CA THR A 557 6.73 -6.88 42.93
C THR A 557 7.92 -7.64 42.40
N GLU A 558 8.26 -7.41 41.13
CA GLU A 558 9.43 -7.97 40.47
C GLU A 558 10.27 -6.86 39.84
N GLN A 559 11.58 -6.99 39.92
CA GLN A 559 12.54 -6.02 39.36
C GLN A 559 13.53 -6.70 38.43
N PHE A 560 13.79 -6.10 37.28
CA PHE A 560 14.81 -6.59 36.35
C PHE A 560 15.58 -5.44 35.68
N ILE A 561 16.78 -5.76 35.22
CA ILE A 561 17.64 -4.83 34.49
C ILE A 561 17.42 -5.00 32.98
N LEU A 562 17.16 -3.89 32.30
CA LEU A 562 17.11 -3.81 30.84
C LEU A 562 18.29 -2.96 30.35
N ASN A 563 19.17 -3.52 29.52
CA ASN A 563 20.24 -2.77 28.89
C ASN A 563 19.89 -2.51 27.42
N VAL A 564 19.85 -1.23 27.04
CA VAL A 564 19.80 -0.78 25.65
C VAL A 564 21.23 -0.57 25.18
N ILE A 565 21.66 -1.41 24.25
CA ILE A 565 23.01 -1.44 23.69
C ILE A 565 23.06 -0.54 22.46
N GLU A 566 24.12 0.27 22.40
CA GLU A 566 24.44 1.15 21.30
C GLU A 566 24.84 0.38 20.04
N LYS A 567 24.43 0.89 18.87
CA LYS A 567 24.75 0.41 17.54
C LYS A 567 25.42 1.55 16.78
N ASN A 568 26.57 1.27 16.18
CA ASN A 568 27.31 2.27 15.42
C ASN A 568 26.69 2.48 14.02
N HIS A 569 26.50 3.73 13.60
CA HIS A 569 25.91 4.10 12.31
C HIS A 569 26.96 4.46 11.26
N TYR A 570 26.57 4.51 9.98
CA TYR A 570 27.45 5.00 8.92
C TYR A 570 27.37 6.52 8.84
N THR A 571 28.50 7.16 8.52
CA THR A 571 28.54 8.60 8.21
C THR A 571 27.65 8.93 7.00
N LEU A 572 26.86 10.00 7.10
CA LEU A 572 26.06 10.57 6.02
C LEU A 572 26.81 11.73 5.34
N ILE A 573 27.09 11.62 4.05
CA ILE A 573 27.74 12.67 3.24
C ILE A 573 26.67 13.42 2.44
N ASN A 574 26.33 14.64 2.87
CA ASN A 574 25.34 15.50 2.19
C ASN A 574 26.03 16.30 1.07
N PHE A 575 26.41 15.61 0.00
CA PHE A 575 27.04 16.24 -1.16
C PHE A 575 26.57 15.60 -2.46
N THR A 576 25.98 16.41 -3.33
CA THR A 576 25.60 16.00 -4.69
C THR A 576 26.07 17.05 -5.69
N GLY A 577 26.88 16.64 -6.66
CA GLY A 577 27.32 17.49 -7.77
C GLY A 577 28.83 17.55 -7.97
N ASN A 578 29.24 18.45 -8.87
CA ASN A 578 30.63 18.69 -9.25
C ASN A 578 31.09 20.04 -8.70
N LEU A 579 32.39 20.15 -8.39
CA LEU A 579 33.01 21.39 -7.94
C LEU A 579 33.73 22.06 -9.11
N SER A 580 33.64 23.39 -9.18
CA SER A 580 34.34 24.19 -10.19
C SER A 580 35.18 25.28 -9.53
N ALA A 581 36.42 25.44 -9.97
CA ALA A 581 37.35 26.44 -9.49
C ALA A 581 37.96 27.22 -10.65
N GLY A 582 38.43 28.44 -10.37
CA GLY A 582 39.05 29.29 -11.37
C GLY A 582 40.56 29.35 -11.19
N VAL A 583 41.29 29.39 -12.30
CA VAL A 583 42.73 29.67 -12.26
C VAL A 583 43.00 31.00 -11.54
N ASN A 584 43.97 31.00 -10.63
CA ASN A 584 44.38 32.11 -9.78
C ASN A 584 43.26 32.67 -8.87
N LYS A 585 42.18 31.93 -8.64
CA LYS A 585 41.16 32.24 -7.62
C LYS A 585 41.29 31.27 -6.44
N GLU A 586 41.23 31.79 -5.23
CA GLU A 586 41.14 30.93 -4.04
C GLU A 586 39.83 30.15 -4.07
N PHE A 587 39.93 28.84 -3.86
CA PHE A 587 38.79 27.94 -3.78
C PHE A 587 38.74 27.30 -2.39
N TYR A 588 37.61 27.47 -1.72
CA TYR A 588 37.32 26.86 -0.43
C TYR A 588 35.99 26.12 -0.50
N TYR A 589 35.97 24.86 -0.06
CA TYR A 589 34.73 24.08 0.05
C TYR A 589 34.76 23.19 1.28
N GLN A 590 33.72 23.28 2.11
CA GLN A 590 33.52 22.47 3.31
C GLN A 590 32.50 21.38 2.97
N PHE A 591 32.88 20.11 3.13
CA PHE A 591 31.92 19.01 2.99
C PHE A 591 31.02 18.95 4.23
N ASP A 592 29.72 18.83 4.01
CA ASP A 592 28.75 18.57 5.06
C ASP A 592 28.64 17.05 5.26
N VAL A 593 29.17 16.58 6.39
CA VAL A 593 29.15 15.18 6.76
C VAL A 593 28.72 15.08 8.21
N PHE A 594 27.79 14.18 8.47
CA PHE A 594 27.20 13.97 9.78
C PHE A 594 27.22 12.49 10.14
N ASP A 595 27.50 12.20 11.40
CA ASP A 595 27.36 10.89 12.00
C ASP A 595 26.64 11.03 13.34
N LEU A 596 25.77 10.08 13.67
CA LEU A 596 24.91 10.17 14.84
C LEU A 596 25.71 10.05 16.15
N GLU A 597 26.78 9.26 16.16
CA GLU A 597 27.64 9.03 17.32
C GLU A 597 28.79 10.04 17.37
N ASP A 598 29.37 10.30 16.20
CA ASP A 598 30.61 11.05 16.09
C ASP A 598 30.42 12.52 15.75
N GLY A 599 29.20 12.99 15.49
CA GLY A 599 28.88 14.39 15.23
C GLY A 599 29.13 14.81 13.78
N ASN A 600 29.32 16.12 13.56
CA ASN A 600 29.46 16.65 12.19
C ASN A 600 30.92 16.92 11.79
N ALA A 601 31.15 17.30 10.53
CA ALA A 601 32.48 17.59 10.00
C ALA A 601 33.27 18.67 10.77
N SER A 602 32.60 19.57 11.50
CA SER A 602 33.26 20.69 12.21
C SER A 602 33.66 20.36 13.65
N ASN A 603 32.90 19.52 14.33
CA ASN A 603 33.10 19.22 15.77
C ASN A 603 33.25 17.72 16.08
N GLY A 604 33.10 16.87 15.07
CA GLY A 604 33.03 15.44 15.22
C GLY A 604 34.36 14.70 15.10
N LYS A 605 34.33 13.38 15.35
CA LYS A 605 35.50 12.50 15.27
C LYS A 605 35.58 11.75 13.94
N LEU A 606 35.35 12.48 12.85
CA LEU A 606 35.38 11.93 11.50
C LEU A 606 36.78 12.00 10.89
N ARG A 607 37.12 11.03 10.04
CA ARG A 607 38.38 11.00 9.29
C ARG A 607 38.10 11.03 7.79
N PHE A 608 38.46 12.14 7.17
CA PHE A 608 38.28 12.37 5.73
C PHE A 608 39.51 11.92 4.95
N ASN A 609 39.27 11.30 3.79
CA ASN A 609 40.30 10.90 2.86
C ASN A 609 39.84 11.15 1.42
N LEU A 610 40.74 11.69 0.59
CA LEU A 610 40.45 12.10 -0.77
C LEU A 610 41.47 11.48 -1.73
N THR A 611 40.99 10.84 -2.78
CA THR A 611 41.80 10.14 -3.78
C THR A 611 41.38 10.52 -5.19
N PHE A 612 42.33 10.81 -6.06
CA PHE A 612 42.05 11.10 -7.48
C PHE A 612 41.89 9.78 -8.23
N LEU A 613 40.74 9.60 -8.86
CA LEU A 613 40.42 8.50 -9.77
C LEU A 613 40.93 8.81 -11.19
N SER A 614 40.94 10.07 -11.60
CA SER A 614 41.55 10.54 -12.85
C SER A 614 42.13 11.95 -12.72
N GLY A 615 43.14 12.25 -13.54
CA GLY A 615 43.91 13.50 -13.47
C GLY A 615 45.06 13.44 -12.46
N THR A 616 46.00 14.39 -12.56
CA THR A 616 47.16 14.46 -11.65
C THR A 616 46.78 15.16 -10.34
N PRO A 617 47.01 14.54 -9.15
CA PRO A 617 46.67 15.16 -7.87
C PRO A 617 47.41 16.47 -7.63
N PHE A 618 46.68 17.55 -7.32
CA PHE A 618 47.26 18.86 -6.99
C PHE A 618 46.68 19.51 -5.72
N PHE A 619 45.62 18.96 -5.15
CA PHE A 619 45.06 19.39 -3.85
C PHE A 619 44.80 18.19 -2.93
N LYS A 620 44.49 18.47 -1.66
CA LYS A 620 44.16 17.48 -0.63
C LYS A 620 43.01 18.00 0.22
N ILE A 621 42.27 17.09 0.85
CA ILE A 621 41.27 17.43 1.86
C ILE A 621 41.92 17.53 3.26
N ASN A 622 41.40 18.41 4.10
CA ASN A 622 41.70 18.37 5.53
C ASN A 622 41.12 17.10 6.15
N LYS A 623 41.99 16.24 6.71
CA LYS A 623 41.58 14.92 7.23
C LYS A 623 40.68 14.97 8.46
N THR A 624 40.64 16.10 9.17
CA THR A 624 39.87 16.26 10.42
C THR A 624 38.59 17.03 10.17
N PHE A 625 38.68 18.12 9.41
CA PHE A 625 37.55 19.03 9.24
C PHE A 625 36.84 18.87 7.89
N GLY A 626 37.37 18.09 6.95
CA GLY A 626 36.66 17.81 5.70
C GLY A 626 36.49 19.01 4.76
N PHE A 627 37.43 19.95 4.74
CA PHE A 627 37.43 21.04 3.74
C PHE A 627 38.57 20.93 2.72
N ILE A 628 38.32 21.47 1.52
CA ILE A 628 39.31 21.75 0.48
C ILE A 628 39.65 23.24 0.55
N ASN A 629 40.93 23.58 0.52
CA ASN A 629 41.41 24.95 0.36
C ASN A 629 42.60 24.95 -0.61
N VAL A 630 42.41 25.48 -1.82
CA VAL A 630 43.42 25.49 -2.89
C VAL A 630 43.27 26.72 -3.78
N THR A 631 44.38 27.19 -4.34
CA THR A 631 44.40 28.23 -5.39
C THR A 631 44.97 27.62 -6.68
N PRO A 632 44.12 27.14 -7.61
CA PRO A 632 44.60 26.49 -8.83
C PRO A 632 45.43 27.43 -9.71
N THR A 633 46.47 26.90 -10.35
CA THR A 633 47.33 27.64 -11.28
C THR A 633 46.99 27.29 -12.73
N ILE A 634 47.64 27.95 -13.71
CA ILE A 634 47.45 27.67 -15.14
C ILE A 634 47.80 26.21 -15.49
N ALA A 635 48.73 25.58 -14.75
CA ALA A 635 49.08 24.18 -14.96
C ALA A 635 47.99 23.19 -14.49
N ASP A 636 47.05 23.65 -13.68
CA ASP A 636 45.98 22.84 -13.07
C ASP A 636 44.67 22.92 -13.88
N ILE A 637 44.67 23.52 -15.06
CA ILE A 637 43.50 23.55 -15.96
C ILE A 637 43.18 22.12 -16.38
N GLY A 638 41.98 21.64 -16.04
CA GLY A 638 41.54 20.30 -16.39
C GLY A 638 40.28 19.86 -15.66
N LYS A 639 39.85 18.62 -15.96
CA LYS A 639 38.81 17.89 -15.24
C LYS A 639 39.46 16.77 -14.43
N TYR A 640 39.15 16.70 -13.13
CA TYR A 640 39.71 15.73 -12.20
C TYR A 640 38.58 14.94 -11.56
N HIS A 641 38.61 13.61 -11.66
CA HIS A 641 37.62 12.75 -11.00
C HIS A 641 38.16 12.32 -9.64
N VAL A 642 37.41 12.55 -8.57
CA VAL A 642 37.88 12.44 -7.20
C VAL A 642 36.89 11.64 -6.37
N ASN A 643 37.39 10.70 -5.56
CA ASN A 643 36.62 9.98 -4.55
C ASN A 643 36.92 10.53 -3.15
N LEU A 644 35.88 10.84 -2.40
CA LEU A 644 35.88 11.24 -1.00
C LEU A 644 35.38 10.06 -0.17
N SER A 645 36.19 9.63 0.79
CA SER A 645 35.82 8.62 1.80
C SER A 645 35.89 9.23 3.19
N VAL A 646 34.93 8.88 4.04
CA VAL A 646 34.88 9.32 5.43
C VAL A 646 34.70 8.11 6.32
N ASN A 647 35.57 7.98 7.32
CA ASN A 647 35.43 6.98 8.38
C ASN A 647 34.97 7.67 9.66
N ASP A 648 34.07 7.02 10.37
CA ASP A 648 33.73 7.34 11.75
C ASP A 648 34.79 6.79 12.73
N SER A 649 34.55 6.94 14.04
CA SER A 649 35.40 6.40 15.10
C SER A 649 35.20 4.90 15.32
N GLY A 650 34.03 4.35 14.96
CA GLY A 650 33.70 2.92 14.99
C GLY A 650 34.34 2.09 13.87
N GLY A 651 34.93 2.75 12.87
CA GLY A 651 35.59 2.14 11.72
C GLY A 651 34.68 1.90 10.50
N LEU A 652 33.42 2.32 10.52
CA LEU A 652 32.54 2.28 9.36
C LEU A 652 32.91 3.41 8.39
N MET A 653 32.87 3.11 7.09
CA MET A 653 33.28 4.02 6.02
C MET A 653 32.12 4.26 5.06
N ASN A 654 31.89 5.51 4.70
CA ASN A 654 31.05 5.88 3.55
C ASN A 654 31.89 6.65 2.52
N SER A 655 31.53 6.58 1.23
CA SER A 655 32.27 7.26 0.16
C SER A 655 31.38 7.77 -0.96
N THR A 656 31.78 8.88 -1.59
CA THR A 656 31.15 9.48 -2.76
C THR A 656 32.21 10.06 -3.70
N ASP A 657 31.94 10.06 -5.01
CA ASP A 657 32.84 10.60 -6.01
C ASP A 657 32.24 11.77 -6.81
N PHE A 658 33.10 12.67 -7.31
CA PHE A 658 32.69 13.86 -8.06
C PHE A 658 33.79 14.38 -8.98
N TRP A 659 33.40 15.25 -9.92
CA TRP A 659 34.35 15.99 -10.76
C TRP A 659 34.73 17.32 -10.11
N PHE A 660 36.04 17.59 -10.05
CA PHE A 660 36.61 18.90 -9.77
C PHE A 660 37.13 19.50 -11.08
N ILE A 661 36.60 20.64 -11.51
CA ILE A 661 36.92 21.24 -12.82
C ILE A 661 37.58 22.60 -12.60
N VAL A 662 38.74 22.83 -13.22
CA VAL A 662 39.47 24.10 -13.13
C VAL A 662 39.33 24.85 -14.46
N TYR A 663 38.59 25.95 -14.44
CA TYR A 663 38.34 26.80 -15.60
C TYR A 663 39.35 27.95 -15.70
N ASP A 664 39.63 28.37 -16.92
CA ASP A 664 40.30 29.63 -17.28
C ASP A 664 39.30 30.65 -17.85
N ASN A 665 39.76 31.83 -18.20
CA ASN A 665 38.93 32.85 -18.84
C ASN A 665 38.57 32.43 -20.28
N PRO A 666 37.27 32.45 -20.65
CA PRO A 666 36.88 32.29 -22.05
C PRO A 666 37.44 33.41 -22.92
N ILE A 667 37.86 33.09 -24.13
CA ILE A 667 38.23 34.04 -25.18
C ILE A 667 37.07 34.07 -26.17
N ILE A 668 36.54 35.25 -26.48
CA ILE A 668 35.40 35.41 -27.41
C ILE A 668 35.76 36.36 -28.57
N SER A 669 35.29 36.02 -29.78
CA SER A 669 35.38 36.87 -30.96
C SER A 669 34.07 36.84 -31.78
N ILE A 670 33.72 37.97 -32.40
CA ILE A 670 32.59 38.08 -33.35
C ILE A 670 33.15 37.83 -34.75
N LEU A 671 32.63 36.81 -35.44
CA LEU A 671 33.06 36.45 -36.80
C LEU A 671 32.20 37.14 -37.87
N ASN A 672 30.89 37.25 -37.63
CA ASN A 672 29.95 37.85 -38.58
C ASN A 672 28.76 38.47 -37.82
N PRO A 673 28.32 39.71 -38.10
CA PRO A 673 28.94 40.69 -38.98
C PRO A 673 30.26 41.23 -38.41
N ASN A 674 31.31 41.29 -39.23
CA ASN A 674 32.62 41.84 -38.82
C ASN A 674 32.72 43.36 -39.04
N THR A 675 31.60 44.08 -38.93
CA THR A 675 31.54 45.53 -39.09
C THR A 675 31.35 46.23 -37.74
N ASN A 676 31.77 47.49 -37.65
CA ASN A 676 31.49 48.36 -36.51
C ASN A 676 31.17 49.76 -37.05
N PRO A 677 29.89 50.21 -37.05
CA PRO A 677 28.74 49.58 -36.44
C PRO A 677 28.26 48.30 -37.16
N ILE A 678 27.57 47.42 -36.42
CA ILE A 678 26.75 46.34 -36.95
C ILE A 678 25.42 46.97 -37.40
N ASN A 679 24.98 46.68 -38.62
CA ASN A 679 23.73 47.22 -39.15
C ASN A 679 22.62 46.17 -39.06
N ALA A 680 21.45 46.59 -38.58
CA ALA A 680 20.22 45.81 -38.57
C ALA A 680 19.06 46.64 -39.13
N THR A 681 17.97 45.99 -39.50
CA THR A 681 16.72 46.63 -39.93
C THR A 681 15.62 46.19 -39.00
N GLU A 682 14.69 47.08 -38.65
CA GLU A 682 13.55 46.74 -37.81
C GLU A 682 12.72 45.58 -38.39
N ASN A 683 12.29 44.68 -37.51
CA ASN A 683 11.54 43.46 -37.80
C ASN A 683 12.25 42.48 -38.77
N GLU A 684 13.54 42.67 -39.07
CA GLU A 684 14.38 41.71 -39.78
C GLU A 684 15.34 40.99 -38.82
N THR A 685 15.63 39.71 -39.07
CA THR A 685 16.54 38.94 -38.21
C THR A 685 18.01 39.26 -38.50
N LEU A 686 18.71 39.81 -37.50
CA LEU A 686 20.16 39.90 -37.45
C LEU A 686 20.76 38.60 -36.89
N MET A 687 21.61 37.94 -37.68
CA MET A 687 22.38 36.78 -37.23
C MET A 687 23.80 37.20 -36.87
N ILE A 688 24.22 36.92 -35.63
CA ILE A 688 25.55 37.20 -35.12
C ILE A 688 26.28 35.89 -34.81
N THR A 689 27.31 35.59 -35.58
CA THR A 689 28.16 34.42 -35.40
C THR A 689 29.35 34.77 -34.52
N VAL A 690 29.51 34.05 -33.42
CA VAL A 690 30.61 34.20 -32.46
C VAL A 690 31.42 32.92 -32.33
N LEU A 691 32.69 33.05 -31.97
CA LEU A 691 33.58 31.94 -31.67
C LEU A 691 34.17 32.14 -30.28
N GLY A 692 33.93 31.17 -29.40
CA GLY A 692 34.52 31.14 -28.06
C GLY A 692 35.49 29.98 -27.89
N ASP A 693 36.56 30.22 -27.13
CA ASP A 693 37.56 29.22 -26.78
C ASP A 693 37.98 29.33 -25.32
N HIS A 694 38.18 28.21 -24.65
CA HIS A 694 38.76 28.15 -23.30
C HIS A 694 39.48 26.83 -23.07
N GLY A 695 40.22 26.70 -21.97
CA GLY A 695 41.12 25.58 -21.69
C GLY A 695 40.43 24.22 -21.57
N ILE A 696 39.18 24.17 -21.09
CA ILE A 696 38.44 22.91 -20.86
C ILE A 696 37.68 22.43 -22.11
N LYS A 697 37.48 23.31 -23.11
CA LYS A 697 36.83 23.00 -24.40
C LYS A 697 35.39 22.46 -24.31
N ASP A 698 34.71 22.62 -23.16
CA ASP A 698 33.29 22.33 -23.02
C ASP A 698 32.42 23.53 -23.44
N ASP A 699 31.11 23.46 -23.21
CA ASP A 699 30.16 24.47 -23.68
C ASP A 699 30.26 25.76 -22.84
N LEU A 700 30.23 26.90 -23.54
CA LEU A 700 30.14 28.24 -22.97
C LEU A 700 28.70 28.75 -23.11
N ASN A 701 28.26 29.53 -22.13
CA ASN A 701 27.01 30.28 -22.20
C ASN A 701 27.26 31.65 -22.86
N TYR A 702 26.65 31.88 -24.01
CA TYR A 702 26.70 33.13 -24.76
C TYR A 702 25.45 33.96 -24.50
N SER A 703 25.62 35.22 -24.10
CA SER A 703 24.53 36.16 -23.83
C SER A 703 24.73 37.46 -24.61
N LEU A 704 23.69 37.90 -25.32
CA LEU A 704 23.67 39.12 -26.13
C LEU A 704 22.89 40.21 -25.39
N TYR A 705 23.54 41.35 -25.19
CA TYR A 705 22.97 42.56 -24.60
C TYR A 705 22.94 43.69 -25.61
N VAL A 706 21.85 44.46 -25.65
CA VAL A 706 21.73 45.71 -26.42
C VAL A 706 21.37 46.82 -25.44
N ASN A 707 22.20 47.86 -25.33
CA ASN A 707 22.09 48.91 -24.30
C ASN A 707 21.92 48.37 -22.87
N ASN A 708 22.68 47.32 -22.53
CA ASN A 708 22.63 46.60 -21.25
C ASN A 708 21.35 45.80 -21.00
N GLU A 709 20.45 45.68 -21.97
CA GLU A 709 19.29 44.78 -21.89
C GLU A 709 19.58 43.45 -22.55
N LEU A 710 19.34 42.33 -21.85
CA LEU A 710 19.53 40.99 -22.37
C LEU A 710 18.50 40.70 -23.48
N ARG A 711 18.97 40.32 -24.68
CA ARG A 711 18.13 40.01 -25.84
C ARG A 711 18.12 38.54 -26.23
N SER A 712 19.20 37.81 -25.95
CA SER A 712 19.30 36.38 -26.25
C SER A 712 20.36 35.74 -25.35
N SER A 713 20.15 34.47 -24.96
CA SER A 713 21.15 33.66 -24.26
C SER A 713 21.08 32.20 -24.69
N GLY A 714 22.21 31.51 -24.81
CA GLY A 714 22.25 30.10 -25.18
C GLY A 714 23.62 29.45 -25.02
N LEU A 715 23.65 28.12 -25.02
CA LEU A 715 24.88 27.33 -24.94
C LEU A 715 25.48 27.13 -26.33
N GLY A 716 26.80 27.28 -26.43
CA GLY A 716 27.57 26.96 -27.63
C GLY A 716 28.93 26.36 -27.28
N LYS A 717 29.59 25.74 -28.25
CA LYS A 717 30.89 25.10 -28.03
C LYS A 717 31.96 26.16 -27.68
N GLY A 718 32.77 25.88 -26.67
CA GLY A 718 33.91 26.70 -26.24
C GLY A 718 35.26 26.13 -26.67
N ASN A 719 35.31 25.46 -27.82
CA ASN A 719 36.49 24.73 -28.28
C ASN A 719 37.33 25.48 -29.34
N GLY A 720 36.96 26.72 -29.67
CA GLY A 720 37.64 27.52 -30.67
C GLY A 720 37.51 27.01 -32.12
N ALA A 721 36.73 25.95 -32.37
CA ALA A 721 36.58 25.34 -33.69
C ALA A 721 35.18 25.50 -34.27
N ILE A 722 34.15 25.54 -33.43
CA ILE A 722 32.74 25.60 -33.84
C ILE A 722 32.16 26.95 -33.45
N ALA A 723 31.73 27.73 -34.45
CA ALA A 723 31.09 29.00 -34.23
C ALA A 723 29.62 28.82 -33.78
N HIS A 724 29.14 29.72 -32.93
CA HIS A 724 27.78 29.76 -32.41
C HIS A 724 27.02 30.96 -33.00
N ASN A 725 25.77 30.73 -33.44
CA ASN A 725 24.94 31.76 -34.03
C ASN A 725 23.91 32.27 -33.01
N ILE A 726 23.92 33.58 -32.77
CA ILE A 726 22.96 34.28 -31.94
C ILE A 726 22.02 35.07 -32.87
N LEU A 727 20.72 34.95 -32.65
CA LEU A 727 19.70 35.65 -33.44
C LEU A 727 19.15 36.83 -32.64
N TYR A 728 18.99 37.98 -33.30
CA TYR A 728 18.39 39.17 -32.74
C TYR A 728 17.43 39.81 -33.75
N ILE A 729 16.22 40.15 -33.32
CA ILE A 729 15.22 40.83 -34.15
C ILE A 729 14.88 42.15 -33.44
N PRO A 730 15.34 43.31 -33.94
CA PRO A 730 14.95 44.61 -33.40
C PRO A 730 13.47 44.89 -33.68
N ASN A 731 12.77 45.46 -32.72
CA ASN A 731 11.37 45.85 -32.88
C ASN A 731 11.22 47.18 -33.66
N TYR A 732 9.99 47.52 -34.05
CA TYR A 732 9.62 48.76 -34.77
C TYR A 732 9.78 50.06 -33.96
N THR A 733 10.28 49.99 -32.72
CA THR A 733 10.52 51.16 -31.86
C THR A 733 12.00 51.30 -31.49
N GLU A 734 12.85 50.44 -32.06
CA GLU A 734 14.25 50.28 -31.67
C GLU A 734 15.21 50.94 -32.65
N GLU A 735 14.71 51.60 -33.68
CA GLU A 735 15.44 52.45 -34.61
C GLU A 735 16.44 53.40 -33.93
N THR A 736 17.57 53.56 -34.61
CA THR A 736 18.71 54.38 -34.15
C THR A 736 18.96 55.59 -35.03
N THR A 737 18.16 55.73 -36.10
CA THR A 737 18.23 56.80 -37.11
C THR A 737 18.06 58.21 -36.49
N CYS A 738 17.30 58.30 -35.40
CA CYS A 738 16.94 59.53 -34.70
C CYS A 738 17.63 59.72 -33.33
N ILE A 739 17.97 58.63 -32.63
CA ILE A 739 18.46 58.62 -31.22
C ILE A 739 19.98 58.36 -31.14
N GLY A 740 20.60 57.84 -32.21
CA GLY A 740 22.02 57.49 -32.27
C GLY A 740 22.28 55.99 -32.04
N GLN A 741 23.51 55.55 -32.31
CA GLN A 741 23.91 54.12 -32.26
C GLN A 741 23.76 53.54 -30.85
N LYS A 742 23.32 52.27 -30.77
CA LYS A 742 23.20 51.51 -29.52
C LYS A 742 24.47 50.66 -29.27
N ASN A 743 24.73 50.28 -28.02
CA ASN A 743 25.84 49.39 -27.68
C ASN A 743 25.38 47.92 -27.69
N LEU A 744 26.00 47.07 -28.50
CA LEU A 744 25.76 45.63 -28.54
C LEU A 744 26.93 44.91 -27.88
N THR A 745 26.67 44.15 -26.83
CA THR A 745 27.69 43.41 -26.06
C THR A 745 27.36 41.93 -26.02
N ILE A 746 28.32 41.08 -26.37
CA ILE A 746 28.19 39.62 -26.25
C ILE A 746 29.11 39.13 -25.16
N VAL A 747 28.57 38.36 -24.23
CA VAL A 747 29.29 37.79 -23.10
C VAL A 747 29.35 36.27 -23.28
N ALA A 748 30.55 35.69 -23.33
CA ALA A 748 30.75 34.25 -23.16
C ALA A 748 31.14 33.97 -21.71
N SER A 749 30.51 32.96 -21.10
CA SER A 749 30.76 32.59 -19.71
C SER A 749 30.88 31.08 -19.54
N ASN A 750 31.78 30.66 -18.65
CA ASN A 750 31.81 29.33 -18.04
C ASN A 750 31.37 29.48 -16.57
N PRO A 751 31.30 28.39 -15.76
CA PRO A 751 30.83 28.47 -14.38
C PRO A 751 31.60 29.46 -13.47
N VAL A 752 32.82 29.88 -13.83
CA VAL A 752 33.70 30.69 -12.96
C VAL A 752 34.09 32.05 -13.55
N PHE A 753 34.12 32.17 -14.86
CA PHE A 753 34.60 33.34 -15.59
C PHE A 753 33.66 33.74 -16.71
N SER A 754 33.64 35.05 -16.99
CA SER A 754 32.96 35.63 -18.14
C SER A 754 33.90 36.59 -18.88
N SER A 755 33.71 36.67 -20.19
CA SER A 755 34.44 37.58 -21.07
C SER A 755 33.46 38.20 -22.05
N ALA A 756 33.61 39.50 -22.31
CA ALA A 756 32.69 40.27 -23.13
C ALA A 756 33.37 40.92 -24.34
N VAL A 757 32.62 41.07 -25.43
CA VAL A 757 33.02 41.83 -26.63
C VAL A 757 31.88 42.76 -27.04
N SER A 758 32.18 44.04 -27.24
CA SER A 758 31.18 45.06 -27.59
C SER A 758 31.41 45.67 -28.98
N ARG A 759 30.31 46.08 -29.63
CA ARG A 759 30.25 46.77 -30.93
C ARG A 759 29.11 47.79 -30.93
N ASN A 760 29.21 48.82 -31.76
CA ASN A 760 28.10 49.74 -31.99
C ASN A 760 27.06 49.05 -32.90
N LEU A 761 25.78 49.31 -32.66
CA LEU A 761 24.64 48.79 -33.41
C LEU A 761 23.84 49.94 -34.01
N SER A 762 23.60 49.88 -35.31
CA SER A 762 22.75 50.79 -36.06
C SER A 762 21.54 50.04 -36.58
N ILE A 763 20.36 50.35 -36.05
CA ILE A 763 19.07 49.82 -36.49
C ILE A 763 18.43 50.84 -37.43
N ASN A 764 18.17 50.43 -38.67
CA ASN A 764 17.50 51.19 -39.72
C ASN A 764 15.99 51.02 -39.63
N HIS A 765 15.27 52.11 -39.84
CA HIS A 765 13.81 52.16 -39.85
C HIS A 765 13.19 51.23 -40.92
N SER A 766 12.09 50.57 -40.57
CA SER A 766 11.21 49.83 -41.49
C SER A 766 9.76 50.10 -41.14
N ASN A 767 8.90 50.32 -42.14
CA ASN A 767 7.51 50.71 -41.92
C ASN A 767 6.73 49.62 -41.14
N ALA A 768 6.15 49.99 -39.99
CA ALA A 768 5.21 49.18 -39.25
C ALA A 768 3.85 49.17 -39.96
N PRO A 769 3.22 48.00 -40.21
CA PRO A 769 1.90 47.96 -40.85
C PRO A 769 0.80 48.46 -39.90
N VAL A 770 -0.22 49.13 -40.44
CA VAL A 770 -1.45 49.43 -39.69
C VAL A 770 -2.26 48.14 -39.49
N VAL A 771 -2.65 47.88 -38.24
CA VAL A 771 -3.36 46.65 -37.86
C VAL A 771 -4.67 46.99 -37.18
N PHE A 772 -5.75 46.31 -37.57
CA PHE A 772 -7.02 46.29 -36.84
C PHE A 772 -6.97 45.17 -35.80
N TYR A 773 -7.06 45.52 -34.52
CA TYR A 773 -6.81 44.55 -33.44
C TYR A 773 -7.97 44.41 -32.43
N ASN A 774 -8.95 45.32 -32.42
CA ASN A 774 -10.17 45.19 -31.60
C ASN A 774 -11.43 45.48 -32.42
N ALA A 775 -12.48 44.67 -32.24
CA ALA A 775 -13.78 44.88 -32.89
C ALA A 775 -14.48 46.16 -32.39
N ILE A 776 -15.14 46.88 -33.29
CA ILE A 776 -16.02 48.02 -32.96
C ILE A 776 -17.43 47.48 -32.73
N GLU A 777 -18.01 47.77 -31.57
CA GLU A 777 -19.36 47.31 -31.20
C GLU A 777 -20.47 48.13 -31.87
N ASP A 778 -21.69 47.62 -31.82
CA ASP A 778 -22.89 48.34 -32.21
C ASP A 778 -23.32 49.33 -31.11
N PHE A 779 -23.75 50.54 -31.50
CA PHE A 779 -24.12 51.61 -30.57
C PHE A 779 -25.60 51.98 -30.69
N ASP A 780 -26.32 52.08 -29.56
CA ASP A 780 -27.67 52.65 -29.47
C ASP A 780 -27.71 53.66 -28.31
N VAL A 781 -27.59 54.96 -28.62
CA VAL A 781 -27.35 55.99 -27.61
C VAL A 781 -28.20 57.26 -27.80
N GLN A 782 -28.41 57.98 -26.70
CA GLN A 782 -28.99 59.33 -26.69
C GLN A 782 -27.89 60.41 -26.70
N GLY A 783 -27.64 61.02 -27.86
CA GLY A 783 -26.59 62.03 -28.11
C GLY A 783 -25.46 61.55 -29.04
N ASP A 784 -24.50 62.43 -29.34
CA ASP A 784 -23.37 62.13 -30.24
C ASP A 784 -22.45 61.04 -29.69
N ILE A 785 -21.91 60.19 -30.56
CA ILE A 785 -20.90 59.16 -30.22
C ILE A 785 -19.52 59.70 -30.58
N LYS A 786 -18.56 59.58 -29.66
CA LYS A 786 -17.14 59.83 -29.93
C LYS A 786 -16.37 58.51 -29.81
N LEU A 787 -15.77 58.05 -30.90
CA LEU A 787 -14.89 56.86 -30.91
C LEU A 787 -13.43 57.29 -31.02
N ASN A 788 -12.61 56.76 -30.12
CA ASN A 788 -11.17 56.86 -30.21
C ASN A 788 -10.62 55.65 -30.98
N LEU A 789 -10.14 55.89 -32.20
CA LEU A 789 -9.65 54.88 -33.13
C LEU A 789 -8.35 54.21 -32.67
N THR A 790 -7.59 54.82 -31.76
CA THR A 790 -6.40 54.19 -31.16
C THR A 790 -6.74 52.92 -30.38
N SER A 791 -8.00 52.79 -29.94
CA SER A 791 -8.51 51.60 -29.24
C SER A 791 -8.79 50.42 -30.18
N TYR A 792 -8.79 50.64 -31.50
CA TYR A 792 -9.20 49.64 -32.51
C TYR A 792 -8.15 49.39 -33.59
N PHE A 793 -7.40 50.43 -33.97
CA PHE A 793 -6.31 50.37 -34.93
C PHE A 793 -4.99 50.74 -34.25
N ARG A 794 -3.90 50.07 -34.63
CA ARG A 794 -2.55 50.33 -34.13
C ARG A 794 -1.59 50.38 -35.30
N ASP A 795 -0.69 51.34 -35.24
CA ASP A 795 0.47 51.48 -36.12
C ASP A 795 1.59 51.99 -35.22
N TYR A 796 2.74 51.29 -35.17
CA TYR A 796 3.83 51.67 -34.25
C TYR A 796 4.51 52.97 -34.68
N ASP A 797 4.56 53.26 -35.99
CA ASP A 797 5.18 54.45 -36.55
C ASP A 797 4.27 55.69 -36.48
N ALA A 798 2.99 55.50 -36.18
CA ALA A 798 2.06 56.62 -35.98
C ALA A 798 2.20 57.28 -34.59
N PHE A 799 2.84 56.59 -33.64
CA PHE A 799 3.01 57.06 -32.27
C PHE A 799 4.48 57.12 -31.84
N ASP A 800 5.43 56.73 -32.70
CA ASP A 800 6.85 56.90 -32.46
C ASP A 800 7.24 58.40 -32.53
N ASN A 801 8.22 58.79 -31.71
CA ASN A 801 8.82 60.12 -31.73
C ASN A 801 9.77 60.34 -32.92
N CYS A 802 10.28 59.25 -33.50
CA CYS A 802 11.31 59.26 -34.52
C CYS A 802 10.76 59.32 -35.94
N ASN A 803 9.71 58.56 -36.21
CA ASN A 803 8.90 58.66 -37.42
C ASN A 803 7.46 58.91 -36.98
N ASN A 804 6.82 59.95 -37.53
CA ASN A 804 5.44 60.29 -37.20
C ASN A 804 4.58 60.06 -38.45
N GLN A 805 4.33 58.78 -38.73
CA GLN A 805 3.60 58.36 -39.91
C GLN A 805 2.12 58.71 -39.76
N ASN A 806 1.54 59.30 -40.81
CA ASN A 806 0.14 59.70 -40.78
C ASN A 806 -0.76 58.55 -41.24
N VAL A 807 -1.60 58.03 -40.35
CA VAL A 807 -2.65 57.07 -40.67
C VAL A 807 -3.94 57.82 -41.00
N THR A 808 -4.53 57.53 -42.17
CA THR A 808 -5.79 58.14 -42.61
C THR A 808 -6.94 57.15 -42.44
N PHE A 809 -8.06 57.62 -41.90
CA PHE A 809 -9.27 56.81 -41.72
C PHE A 809 -10.36 57.24 -42.69
N ASN A 810 -10.89 56.27 -43.42
CA ASN A 810 -12.03 56.43 -44.31
C ASN A 810 -13.24 55.69 -43.75
N VAL A 811 -14.39 56.37 -43.66
CA VAL A 811 -15.63 55.79 -43.12
C VAL A 811 -16.57 55.46 -44.28
N ILE A 812 -16.96 54.20 -44.36
CA ILE A 812 -17.81 53.65 -45.41
C ILE A 812 -19.20 53.37 -44.82
N ARG A 813 -20.25 53.93 -45.42
CA ARG A 813 -21.66 53.68 -45.07
C ARG A 813 -22.21 52.45 -45.77
N LEU A 814 -23.05 51.66 -45.08
CA LEU A 814 -23.62 50.40 -45.56
C LEU A 814 -25.16 50.37 -45.41
N ASN A 815 -25.89 49.90 -46.43
CA ASN A 815 -27.37 49.85 -46.48
C ASN A 815 -27.99 48.69 -45.65
N SER A 816 -27.30 47.55 -45.65
CA SER A 816 -27.63 46.34 -44.88
C SER A 816 -26.42 45.41 -44.97
N SER A 817 -25.48 45.60 -44.06
CA SER A 817 -24.22 44.84 -43.89
C SER A 817 -23.27 44.68 -45.09
N PHE A 818 -23.61 44.97 -46.37
CA PHE A 818 -22.69 44.72 -47.51
C PHE A 818 -22.73 45.68 -48.71
N ASP A 819 -23.72 46.58 -48.89
CA ASP A 819 -23.75 47.53 -50.03
C ASP A 819 -23.42 48.98 -49.62
N ILE A 820 -22.48 49.63 -50.34
CA ILE A 820 -22.01 51.01 -50.08
C ILE A 820 -23.09 52.05 -50.45
N GLN A 821 -23.39 52.98 -49.55
CA GLN A 821 -24.28 54.13 -49.79
C GLN A 821 -23.56 55.48 -49.77
N SER A 822 -24.02 56.42 -50.59
CA SER A 822 -23.40 57.76 -50.74
C SER A 822 -23.92 58.80 -49.73
N SER A 823 -25.06 58.58 -49.09
CA SER A 823 -25.64 59.53 -48.12
C SER A 823 -26.57 58.85 -47.12
N GLY A 824 -26.54 59.30 -45.87
CA GLY A 824 -27.45 58.85 -44.82
C GLY A 824 -27.70 59.94 -43.75
N PRO A 825 -28.76 59.81 -42.92
CA PRO A 825 -29.10 60.73 -41.84
C PRO A 825 -28.04 60.94 -40.73
N ILE A 826 -27.09 60.00 -40.54
CA ILE A 826 -26.01 60.15 -39.56
C ILE A 826 -24.81 60.84 -40.21
N SER A 827 -24.44 62.02 -39.68
CA SER A 827 -23.21 62.71 -40.05
C SER A 827 -22.04 62.17 -39.24
N PHE A 828 -20.86 62.11 -39.88
CA PHE A 828 -19.61 61.77 -39.20
C PHE A 828 -18.53 62.80 -39.51
N ASN A 829 -17.64 63.00 -38.55
CA ASN A 829 -16.44 63.79 -38.72
C ASN A 829 -15.25 62.99 -38.20
N VAL A 830 -14.24 62.80 -39.07
CA VAL A 830 -12.97 62.15 -38.72
C VAL A 830 -11.94 63.23 -38.43
N ASN A 831 -11.38 63.23 -37.23
CA ASN A 831 -10.28 64.09 -36.84
C ASN A 831 -9.12 63.24 -36.30
N ARG A 832 -8.14 62.95 -37.17
CA ARG A 832 -7.02 62.04 -36.88
C ARG A 832 -7.54 60.68 -36.38
N TRP A 833 -7.21 60.34 -35.13
CA TRP A 833 -7.57 59.09 -34.46
C TRP A 833 -8.90 59.20 -33.70
N GLU A 834 -9.71 60.24 -33.89
CA GLU A 834 -11.05 60.36 -33.29
C GLU A 834 -12.13 60.51 -34.36
N ILE A 835 -13.26 59.84 -34.13
CA ILE A 835 -14.44 59.92 -34.99
C ILE A 835 -15.65 60.34 -34.15
N ILE A 836 -16.42 61.29 -34.68
CA ILE A 836 -17.66 61.75 -34.04
C ILE A 836 -18.84 61.46 -34.96
N PHE A 837 -19.81 60.69 -34.49
CA PHE A 837 -21.09 60.46 -35.16
C PHE A 837 -22.19 61.27 -34.48
N SER A 838 -22.99 61.97 -35.28
CA SER A 838 -24.10 62.81 -34.79
C SER A 838 -25.32 62.68 -35.69
N SER A 839 -26.52 62.84 -35.13
CA SER A 839 -27.77 62.83 -35.90
C SER A 839 -28.77 63.85 -35.35
N SER A 840 -29.45 64.56 -36.24
CA SER A 840 -30.51 65.52 -35.89
C SER A 840 -31.89 64.88 -35.69
N SER A 841 -32.04 63.59 -36.00
CA SER A 841 -33.27 62.80 -35.87
C SER A 841 -32.94 61.37 -35.47
N VAL A 842 -33.92 60.61 -34.94
CA VAL A 842 -33.72 59.18 -34.68
C VAL A 842 -33.38 58.47 -35.98
N ALA A 843 -32.17 57.92 -36.06
CA ALA A 843 -31.63 57.27 -37.26
C ALA A 843 -30.73 56.09 -36.87
N GLN A 844 -30.71 55.05 -37.70
CA GLN A 844 -29.81 53.91 -37.59
C GLN A 844 -29.11 53.64 -38.92
N GLU A 845 -27.78 53.50 -38.92
CA GLU A 845 -26.93 53.19 -40.09
C GLU A 845 -25.85 52.17 -39.74
N TYR A 846 -25.29 51.50 -40.76
CA TYR A 846 -24.15 50.60 -40.61
C TYR A 846 -22.89 51.23 -41.21
N PHE A 847 -21.75 51.01 -40.57
CA PHE A 847 -20.47 51.59 -40.93
C PHE A 847 -19.35 50.54 -40.97
N ARG A 848 -18.35 50.80 -41.82
CA ARG A 848 -17.02 50.17 -41.78
C ARG A 848 -15.96 51.26 -41.83
N ILE A 849 -14.91 51.14 -41.04
CA ILE A 849 -13.78 52.08 -41.04
C ILE A 849 -12.59 51.39 -41.69
N GLU A 850 -11.99 52.03 -42.69
CA GLU A 850 -10.74 51.60 -43.31
C GLU A 850 -9.62 52.55 -42.89
N ALA A 851 -8.63 52.02 -42.19
CA ALA A 851 -7.40 52.71 -41.86
C ALA A 851 -6.36 52.40 -42.94
N THR A 852 -5.71 53.43 -43.46
CA THR A 852 -4.63 53.29 -44.44
C THR A 852 -3.45 54.12 -44.01
N ASP A 853 -2.27 53.51 -44.02
CA ASP A 853 -0.99 54.21 -43.94
C ASP A 853 -0.35 54.26 -45.36
N SER A 854 0.93 54.59 -45.46
CA SER A 854 1.60 54.74 -46.76
C SER A 854 1.85 53.41 -47.48
N PHE A 855 1.80 52.26 -46.79
CA PHE A 855 2.23 50.95 -47.33
C PHE A 855 1.29 49.78 -47.02
N SER A 856 0.27 49.98 -46.18
CA SER A 856 -0.63 48.95 -45.68
C SER A 856 -2.04 49.51 -45.43
N ASN A 857 -3.02 48.62 -45.34
CA ASN A 857 -4.39 48.96 -45.01
C ASN A 857 -4.99 47.95 -44.05
N ALA A 858 -5.90 48.42 -43.21
CA ALA A 858 -6.67 47.59 -42.29
C ALA A 858 -8.13 48.05 -42.33
N SER A 859 -9.06 47.09 -42.40
CA SER A 859 -10.49 47.37 -42.33
C SER A 859 -11.07 46.87 -41.01
N SER A 860 -11.97 47.66 -40.41
CA SER A 860 -12.72 47.24 -39.24
C SER A 860 -13.78 46.20 -39.60
N ASN A 861 -14.36 45.57 -38.58
CA ASN A 861 -15.66 44.92 -38.75
C ASN A 861 -16.75 45.95 -39.11
N ASN A 862 -17.86 45.44 -39.67
CA ASN A 862 -19.06 46.24 -39.87
C ASN A 862 -19.78 46.39 -38.53
N PHE A 863 -20.26 47.59 -38.20
CA PHE A 863 -20.98 47.88 -36.96
C PHE A 863 -22.15 48.84 -37.22
N SER A 864 -23.17 48.81 -36.37
CA SER A 864 -24.37 49.65 -36.47
C SER A 864 -24.37 50.77 -35.45
N ILE A 865 -24.90 51.93 -35.84
CA ILE A 865 -25.06 53.09 -34.97
C ILE A 865 -26.50 53.56 -35.05
N ARG A 866 -27.17 53.65 -33.90
CA ARG A 866 -28.47 54.27 -33.69
C ARG A 866 -28.33 55.45 -32.72
N ILE A 867 -28.72 56.66 -33.16
CA ILE A 867 -28.62 57.89 -32.35
C ILE A 867 -30.01 58.51 -32.16
N GLU A 868 -30.35 58.78 -30.91
CA GLU A 868 -31.53 59.57 -30.50
C GLU A 868 -31.08 60.96 -29.99
N PRO A 869 -31.56 62.09 -30.56
CA PRO A 869 -31.12 63.42 -30.14
C PRO A 869 -31.64 63.80 -28.73
N LYS A 870 -30.77 64.34 -27.88
CA LYS A 870 -31.03 64.61 -26.45
C LYS A 870 -31.65 66.01 -26.22
N VAL A 871 -32.71 66.11 -25.40
CA VAL A 871 -33.34 67.38 -24.97
C VAL A 871 -32.62 67.94 -23.73
N GLN A 872 -32.33 69.25 -23.72
CA GLN A 872 -31.37 69.90 -22.81
C GLN A 872 -32.08 70.71 -21.69
N GLU A 873 -31.80 70.42 -20.41
CA GLU A 873 -32.19 71.25 -19.24
C GLU A 873 -30.93 71.82 -18.53
N VAL A 874 -31.02 73.07 -18.04
CA VAL A 874 -29.89 73.93 -17.60
C VAL A 874 -29.84 74.10 -16.06
N PRO A 875 -28.67 74.02 -15.38
CA PRO A 875 -28.55 74.17 -13.92
C PRO A 875 -27.97 75.53 -13.44
N VAL A 876 -28.25 75.92 -12.17
CA VAL A 876 -27.69 77.09 -11.43
C VAL A 876 -27.23 76.67 -10.01
N PRO A 877 -26.18 77.27 -9.38
CA PRO A 877 -25.40 76.66 -8.27
C PRO A 877 -25.47 77.33 -6.86
N VAL A 878 -24.78 76.70 -5.88
CA VAL A 878 -24.24 77.19 -4.55
C VAL A 878 -25.14 76.93 -3.29
N PRO A 879 -24.69 76.76 -1.99
CA PRO A 879 -23.41 76.39 -1.28
C PRO A 879 -23.52 75.25 -0.19
N GLN A 880 -22.39 74.84 0.44
CA GLN A 880 -22.27 74.00 1.68
C GLN A 880 -22.35 74.80 3.01
N PRO A 881 -22.70 74.19 4.17
CA PRO A 881 -21.75 74.17 5.32
C PRO A 881 -21.79 72.96 6.30
N GLN A 882 -20.56 72.58 6.72
CA GLN A 882 -20.00 72.08 8.01
C GLN A 882 -20.81 71.22 9.02
N VAL A 883 -20.19 70.13 9.51
CA VAL A 883 -19.99 69.81 10.95
C VAL A 883 -18.70 68.97 11.16
N GLU A 884 -17.93 69.32 12.19
CA GLU A 884 -16.69 68.69 12.68
C GLU A 884 -16.90 67.34 13.40
N THR A 885 -15.90 66.46 13.33
CA THR A 885 -15.54 65.57 14.46
C THR A 885 -14.01 65.38 14.50
N ARG A 886 -13.43 65.66 15.66
CA ARG A 886 -12.03 65.35 16.01
C ARG A 886 -11.86 63.84 16.19
N GLU A 887 -10.85 63.27 15.55
CA GLU A 887 -10.34 61.94 15.87
C GLU A 887 -8.84 61.96 16.23
N LYS A 888 -8.54 61.00 17.09
CA LYS A 888 -7.31 60.62 17.79
C LYS A 888 -6.28 60.09 16.77
N PRO A 889 -4.98 60.42 16.83
CA PRO A 889 -4.04 59.95 15.81
C PRO A 889 -3.55 58.52 16.09
N LEU A 890 -3.66 57.65 15.09
CA LEU A 890 -2.86 56.44 14.89
C LEU A 890 -2.25 56.58 13.47
N ALA A 891 -0.92 56.46 13.34
CA ALA A 891 -0.16 56.93 12.18
C ALA A 891 0.56 55.79 11.43
N PHE A 892 0.55 55.88 10.09
CA PHE A 892 1.47 55.35 9.06
C PHE A 892 1.88 53.86 9.16
N LYS A 893 1.66 53.08 8.09
CA LYS A 893 1.99 51.65 8.06
C LYS A 893 2.69 51.29 6.75
N LEU A 894 4.01 51.05 6.81
CA LEU A 894 4.73 50.41 5.71
C LEU A 894 4.37 48.90 5.70
N LEU A 895 3.79 48.41 4.61
CA LEU A 895 3.44 46.98 4.44
C LEU A 895 4.37 46.36 3.40
N ILE A 896 5.17 45.36 3.80
CA ILE A 896 6.02 44.56 2.91
C ILE A 896 6.05 43.09 3.34
N SER A 897 6.23 42.18 2.37
CA SER A 897 6.37 40.73 2.57
C SER A 897 7.72 40.40 3.23
N LYS A 898 7.74 39.37 4.11
CA LYS A 898 8.94 38.92 4.81
C LYS A 898 9.63 37.77 4.07
N SER A 899 10.97 37.88 4.05
CA SER A 899 12.01 37.08 3.38
C SER A 899 11.89 36.97 1.86
N ILE A 900 12.80 37.63 1.14
CA ILE A 900 12.97 37.53 -0.32
C ILE A 900 14.27 36.77 -0.59
N SER A 901 14.14 35.70 -1.35
CA SER A 901 15.24 34.81 -1.73
C SER A 901 15.60 35.09 -3.19
N ILE A 902 16.84 35.53 -3.49
CA ILE A 902 17.30 35.86 -4.84
C ILE A 902 18.66 35.26 -5.19
N PHE A 903 18.86 34.97 -6.47
CA PHE A 903 20.17 34.60 -7.01
C PHE A 903 21.14 35.79 -7.02
N ARG A 904 22.43 35.52 -6.78
CA ARG A 904 23.50 36.49 -7.01
C ARG A 904 23.44 37.01 -8.46
N GLY A 905 23.46 38.34 -8.62
CA GLY A 905 23.30 38.99 -9.93
C GLY A 905 21.86 39.25 -10.37
N GLY A 906 20.89 38.89 -9.54
CA GLY A 906 19.48 39.17 -9.77
C GLY A 906 19.10 40.61 -9.39
N ILE A 907 18.01 41.07 -10.01
CA ILE A 907 17.38 42.37 -9.75
C ILE A 907 16.06 42.12 -9.04
N ILE A 908 15.84 42.75 -7.87
CA ILE A 908 14.55 42.73 -7.18
C ILE A 908 13.91 44.10 -7.35
N GLU A 909 12.64 44.15 -7.73
CA GLU A 909 11.81 45.36 -7.65
C GLU A 909 10.77 45.19 -6.54
N ILE A 910 10.85 46.05 -5.51
CA ILE A 910 10.00 46.01 -4.32
C ILE A 910 9.15 47.29 -4.30
N PRO A 911 7.83 47.20 -4.53
CA PRO A 911 6.95 48.35 -4.38
C PRO A 911 6.73 48.66 -2.90
N LEU A 912 7.16 49.83 -2.45
CA LEU A 912 6.90 50.39 -1.12
C LEU A 912 5.65 51.26 -1.16
N LEU A 913 4.61 50.89 -0.42
CA LEU A 913 3.42 51.72 -0.28
C LEU A 913 3.58 52.71 0.89
N LEU A 914 3.54 54.00 0.57
CA LEU A 914 3.45 55.12 1.51
C LEU A 914 1.99 55.50 1.68
N ASP A 915 1.39 55.21 2.83
CA ASP A 915 -0.02 55.53 3.09
C ASP A 915 -0.17 56.60 4.19
N ASN A 916 -0.62 57.80 3.81
CA ASN A 916 -0.90 58.86 4.78
C ASN A 916 -2.29 58.71 5.40
N THR A 917 -2.36 57.85 6.43
CA THR A 917 -3.56 57.67 7.27
C THR A 917 -3.73 58.76 8.33
N TYR A 918 -2.85 59.76 8.38
CA TYR A 918 -2.89 60.83 9.38
C TYR A 918 -3.99 61.87 9.08
N THR A 919 -4.46 62.58 10.11
CA THR A 919 -5.56 63.55 9.97
C THR A 919 -5.18 64.85 9.24
N SER A 920 -3.90 65.02 8.86
CA SER A 920 -3.37 66.18 8.13
C SER A 920 -2.35 65.76 7.07
N ASP A 921 -2.03 66.67 6.15
CA ASP A 921 -0.95 66.46 5.17
C ASP A 921 0.39 66.24 5.89
N LEU A 922 1.17 65.27 5.40
CA LEU A 922 2.56 65.06 5.81
C LEU A 922 3.46 65.84 4.87
N ARG A 923 4.33 66.71 5.38
CA ARG A 923 5.21 67.57 4.59
C ARG A 923 6.67 67.23 4.82
N THR A 924 7.43 67.21 3.73
CA THR A 924 8.87 66.91 3.70
C THR A 924 9.15 65.52 4.28
N ILE A 925 8.90 64.49 3.47
CA ILE A 925 9.16 63.08 3.78
C ILE A 925 10.44 62.66 3.08
N ASP A 926 11.43 62.23 3.86
CA ASP A 926 12.69 61.69 3.36
C ASP A 926 12.75 60.18 3.58
N LEU A 927 13.06 59.43 2.52
CA LEU A 927 13.34 58.01 2.57
C LEU A 927 14.85 57.77 2.59
N SER A 928 15.29 56.86 3.44
CA SER A 928 16.68 56.42 3.52
C SER A 928 16.75 54.92 3.75
N TYR A 929 17.84 54.29 3.34
CA TYR A 929 18.03 52.86 3.55
C TYR A 929 19.42 52.54 4.07
N TYR A 930 19.56 51.36 4.67
CA TYR A 930 20.86 50.74 4.95
C TYR A 930 20.70 49.23 5.02
N VAL A 931 21.73 48.50 4.60
CA VAL A 931 21.76 47.04 4.64
C VAL A 931 22.70 46.60 5.76
N THR A 932 22.33 45.55 6.47
CA THR A 932 23.20 44.93 7.48
C THR A 932 23.39 43.44 7.19
N ARG A 933 24.56 42.93 7.55
CA ARG A 933 24.89 41.51 7.57
C ARG A 933 25.61 41.22 8.89
N ASN A 934 25.16 40.21 9.62
CA ASN A 934 25.70 39.87 10.95
C ASN A 934 25.80 41.09 11.90
N ASN A 935 24.78 41.95 11.92
CA ASN A 935 24.72 43.19 12.71
C ASN A 935 25.76 44.27 12.35
N SER A 936 26.40 44.20 11.18
CA SER A 936 27.31 45.23 10.65
C SER A 936 26.78 45.83 9.35
N ILE A 937 26.96 47.14 9.13
CA ILE A 937 26.52 47.83 7.91
C ILE A 937 27.30 47.27 6.72
N TYR A 938 26.58 46.87 5.67
CA TYR A 938 27.14 46.28 4.46
C TYR A 938 26.90 47.22 3.26
N GLU A 939 27.99 47.72 2.67
CA GLU A 939 27.93 48.71 1.57
C GLU A 939 27.93 48.09 0.16
N GLY A 940 27.99 46.77 0.05
CA GLY A 940 28.03 46.07 -1.25
C GLY A 940 26.68 45.87 -1.93
N PHE A 941 25.58 46.43 -1.40
CA PHE A 941 24.26 46.43 -2.03
C PHE A 941 24.03 47.76 -2.74
N GLN A 942 23.66 47.71 -4.02
CA GLN A 942 23.20 48.90 -4.72
C GLN A 942 21.66 48.90 -4.70
N VAL A 943 21.09 49.82 -3.90
CA VAL A 943 19.63 50.01 -3.81
C VAL A 943 19.26 51.35 -4.43
N ILE A 944 18.32 51.33 -5.36
CA ILE A 944 17.83 52.50 -6.09
C ILE A 944 16.37 52.69 -5.70
N LEU A 945 16.01 53.88 -5.22
CA LEU A 945 14.63 54.30 -5.05
C LEU A 945 14.26 55.16 -6.25
N ASP A 946 13.15 54.87 -6.91
CA ASP A 946 12.63 55.71 -8.01
C ASP A 946 12.28 57.13 -7.52
N LYS A 947 11.94 57.26 -6.23
CA LYS A 947 11.70 58.51 -5.54
C LYS A 947 12.04 58.41 -4.05
N ASP A 948 12.95 59.25 -3.57
CA ASP A 948 13.47 59.27 -2.20
C ASP A 948 12.96 60.47 -1.36
N HIS A 949 12.32 61.45 -1.98
CA HIS A 949 11.80 62.65 -1.32
C HIS A 949 10.36 63.00 -1.75
N PHE A 950 9.52 63.40 -0.78
CA PHE A 950 8.17 63.92 -1.02
C PHE A 950 7.96 65.26 -0.31
N ASP A 951 7.64 66.30 -1.08
CA ASP A 951 7.33 67.63 -0.53
C ASP A 951 6.05 67.60 0.33
N VAL A 952 5.00 66.94 -0.14
CA VAL A 952 3.70 66.81 0.54
C VAL A 952 3.02 65.50 0.14
N LEU A 953 2.57 64.72 1.12
CA LEU A 953 1.62 63.62 0.94
C LEU A 953 0.30 64.00 1.60
N ARG A 954 -0.77 64.20 0.81
CA ARG A 954 -2.04 64.74 1.33
C ARG A 954 -2.76 63.73 2.21
N LYS A 955 -3.64 64.21 3.09
CA LYS A 955 -4.48 63.34 3.94
C LYS A 955 -5.22 62.29 3.10
N GLY A 956 -5.06 61.01 3.46
CA GLY A 956 -5.72 59.87 2.81
C GLY A 956 -5.15 59.50 1.43
N GLN A 957 -4.05 60.12 1.01
CA GLN A 957 -3.34 59.78 -0.21
C GLN A 957 -2.33 58.66 0.08
N ASN A 958 -2.29 57.69 -0.82
CA ASN A 958 -1.25 56.69 -0.88
C ASN A 958 -0.38 56.92 -2.12
N GLU A 959 0.91 56.65 -2.00
CA GLU A 959 1.89 56.73 -3.09
C GLU A 959 2.73 55.46 -3.06
N THR A 960 3.09 54.95 -4.22
CA THR A 960 3.96 53.78 -4.33
C THR A 960 5.33 54.21 -4.81
N VAL A 961 6.38 53.78 -4.11
CA VAL A 961 7.79 53.99 -4.46
C VAL A 961 8.36 52.65 -4.87
N LEU A 962 8.91 52.56 -6.08
CA LEU A 962 9.61 51.36 -6.51
C LEU A 962 11.04 51.37 -6.00
N MET A 963 11.41 50.35 -5.23
CA MET A 963 12.79 50.12 -4.82
C MET A 963 13.40 48.99 -5.64
N THR A 964 14.47 49.28 -6.36
CA THR A 964 15.24 48.30 -7.11
C THR A 964 16.50 47.92 -6.32
N VAL A 965 16.67 46.64 -6.03
CA VAL A 965 17.85 46.09 -5.34
C VAL A 965 18.68 45.27 -6.32
N LEU A 966 19.93 45.66 -6.51
CA LEU A 966 20.89 44.99 -7.39
C LEU A 966 21.88 44.16 -6.55
N THR A 967 22.03 42.88 -6.91
CA THR A 967 22.82 41.90 -6.13
C THR A 967 24.09 41.40 -6.85
N ASN A 968 24.61 42.19 -7.80
CA ASN A 968 25.74 41.79 -8.66
C ASN A 968 27.05 41.59 -7.87
N ASP A 969 27.34 42.47 -6.91
CA ASP A 969 28.59 42.48 -6.14
C ASP A 969 28.42 41.94 -4.70
N SER A 970 27.24 41.43 -4.35
CA SER A 970 26.96 40.90 -3.02
C SER A 970 27.42 39.45 -2.85
N GLU A 971 27.96 39.13 -1.67
CA GLU A 971 28.33 37.77 -1.28
C GLU A 971 27.09 36.92 -0.96
N LEU A 972 27.24 35.60 -0.94
CA LEU A 972 26.15 34.70 -0.56
C LEU A 972 25.79 34.84 0.93
N GLY A 973 24.52 34.67 1.27
CA GLY A 973 24.03 34.68 2.66
C GLY A 973 22.87 35.63 2.90
N ARG A 974 22.53 35.80 4.19
CA ARG A 974 21.37 36.59 4.64
C ARG A 974 21.75 38.03 4.95
N TYR A 975 20.91 38.94 4.50
CA TYR A 975 21.02 40.38 4.65
C TYR A 975 19.73 40.94 5.21
N GLU A 976 19.84 42.01 5.99
CA GLU A 976 18.70 42.75 6.52
C GLU A 976 18.74 44.16 5.95
N LEU A 977 17.81 44.48 5.05
CA LEU A 977 17.64 45.79 4.45
C LEU A 977 16.60 46.59 5.26
N PHE A 978 17.03 47.73 5.79
CA PHE A 978 16.17 48.65 6.54
C PHE A 978 15.84 49.86 5.68
N VAL A 979 14.56 50.24 5.65
CA VAL A 979 14.07 51.47 5.00
C VAL A 979 13.47 52.35 6.07
N ASN A 980 13.97 53.56 6.22
CA ASN A 980 13.49 54.56 7.17
C ASN A 980 12.78 55.69 6.42
N ALA A 981 11.58 56.03 6.88
CA ALA A 981 10.85 57.23 6.46
C ALA A 981 10.88 58.28 7.58
N SER A 982 11.33 59.50 7.29
CA SER A 982 11.36 60.62 8.22
C SER A 982 10.51 61.77 7.70
N VAL A 983 9.44 62.11 8.42
CA VAL A 983 8.55 63.23 8.12
C VAL A 983 8.90 64.43 8.98
N LYS A 984 9.05 65.61 8.38
CA LYS A 984 9.40 66.83 9.10
C LYS A 984 8.20 67.49 9.78
N GLU A 985 7.06 67.57 9.09
CA GLU A 985 5.87 68.28 9.57
C GLU A 985 4.56 67.51 9.28
N PRO A 986 3.82 67.06 10.32
CA PRO A 986 4.24 66.91 11.72
C PRO A 986 5.40 65.91 11.87
N LYS A 987 6.29 66.15 12.84
CA LYS A 987 7.50 65.34 13.04
C LYS A 987 7.13 63.89 13.36
N TYR A 988 7.52 62.97 12.49
CA TYR A 988 7.21 61.54 12.61
C TYR A 988 8.30 60.69 11.94
N ARG A 989 8.52 59.46 12.41
CA ARG A 989 9.45 58.50 11.80
C ARG A 989 8.85 57.11 11.85
N ASP A 990 9.06 56.35 10.78
CA ASP A 990 8.76 54.93 10.72
C ASP A 990 9.86 54.18 9.96
N PHE A 991 9.95 52.87 10.16
CA PHE A 991 10.91 52.04 9.45
C PHE A 991 10.33 50.67 9.11
N ALA A 992 10.88 50.05 8.07
CA ALA A 992 10.63 48.65 7.77
C ALA A 992 11.91 47.87 7.52
N LYS A 993 11.82 46.57 7.75
CA LYS A 993 12.92 45.61 7.60
C LYS A 993 12.54 44.56 6.57
N ILE A 994 13.42 44.31 5.61
CA ILE A 994 13.33 43.30 4.57
C ILE A 994 14.49 42.33 4.78
N ASP A 995 14.19 41.05 4.96
CA ASP A 995 15.21 40.01 4.98
C ASP A 995 15.46 39.55 3.54
N ILE A 996 16.70 39.63 3.06
CA ILE A 996 17.12 39.22 1.71
C ILE A 996 18.12 38.07 1.85
N GLU A 997 17.85 36.93 1.23
CA GLU A 997 18.76 35.79 1.18
C GLU A 997 19.32 35.61 -0.23
N ILE A 998 20.64 35.65 -0.36
CA ILE A 998 21.33 35.55 -1.65
C ILE A 998 22.01 34.18 -1.77
N PHE A 999 21.67 33.44 -2.82
CA PHE A 999 22.21 32.10 -3.14
C PHE A 999 22.70 32.03 -4.58
N GLU A 1000 23.39 30.94 -4.91
CA GLU A 1000 23.96 30.69 -6.23
C GLU A 1000 22.93 30.04 -7.17
N ARG A 1001 23.00 30.33 -8.47
CA ARG A 1001 22.09 29.76 -9.50
C ARG A 1001 22.48 28.31 -9.78
N ASN A 1002 22.08 27.40 -8.89
CA ASN A 1002 22.39 25.97 -8.96
C ASN A 1002 21.12 25.11 -8.98
N ALA A 1003 21.04 24.15 -9.91
CA ALA A 1003 19.92 23.21 -10.04
C ALA A 1003 19.72 22.39 -8.75
N THR A 1004 20.80 22.01 -8.07
CA THR A 1004 20.74 21.24 -6.82
C THR A 1004 20.00 21.99 -5.72
N HIS A 1005 20.21 23.31 -5.62
CA HIS A 1005 19.58 24.10 -4.57
C HIS A 1005 18.10 24.36 -4.84
N VAL A 1006 17.70 24.50 -6.10
CA VAL A 1006 16.28 24.58 -6.48
C VAL A 1006 15.57 23.27 -6.16
N GLN A 1007 16.25 22.14 -6.34
CA GLN A 1007 15.76 20.83 -5.95
C GLN A 1007 15.62 20.70 -4.42
N GLU A 1008 16.60 21.17 -3.63
CA GLU A 1008 16.51 21.22 -2.16
C GLU A 1008 15.30 22.06 -1.70
N VAL A 1009 15.05 23.21 -2.32
CA VAL A 1009 13.87 24.04 -2.01
C VAL A 1009 12.58 23.30 -2.31
N ILE A 1010 12.48 22.59 -3.45
CA ILE A 1010 11.29 21.78 -3.78
C ILE A 1010 11.10 20.61 -2.81
N ILE A 1011 12.19 19.94 -2.42
CA ILE A 1011 12.16 18.85 -1.43
C ILE A 1011 11.70 19.38 -0.07
N PHE A 1012 12.22 20.54 0.36
CA PHE A 1012 11.78 21.21 1.58
C PHE A 1012 10.28 21.53 1.56
N VAL A 1013 9.75 22.01 0.42
CA VAL A 1013 8.30 22.27 0.29
C VAL A 1013 7.49 20.98 0.32
N GLU A 1014 8.00 19.90 -0.28
CA GLU A 1014 7.38 18.58 -0.23
C GLU A 1014 7.30 18.04 1.21
N GLU A 1015 8.40 18.13 1.97
CA GLU A 1015 8.45 17.79 3.39
C GLU A 1015 7.50 18.68 4.21
N LEU A 1016 7.47 19.99 3.95
CA LEU A 1016 6.59 20.93 4.65
C LEU A 1016 5.10 20.58 4.48
N ILE A 1017 4.67 20.15 3.29
CA ILE A 1017 3.29 19.70 3.04
C ILE A 1017 3.01 18.35 3.74
N VAL A 1018 3.98 17.43 3.75
CA VAL A 1018 3.85 16.13 4.43
C VAL A 1018 3.74 16.30 5.94
N GLU A 1019 4.52 17.19 6.55
CA GLU A 1019 4.50 17.46 7.98
C GLU A 1019 3.26 18.24 8.45
N ASN A 1020 2.57 18.95 7.54
CA ASN A 1020 1.44 19.82 7.86
C ASN A 1020 0.20 19.46 6.99
N PRO A 1021 -0.69 18.57 7.46
CA PRO A 1021 -1.84 18.10 6.68
C PRO A 1021 -2.82 19.23 6.28
N GLU A 1022 -2.78 20.39 6.94
CA GLU A 1022 -3.55 21.59 6.57
C GLU A 1022 -3.10 22.24 5.25
N CYS A 1023 -1.94 21.85 4.71
CA CYS A 1023 -1.36 22.39 3.47
C CYS A 1023 -1.55 21.45 2.26
N LEU A 1024 -2.32 20.36 2.42
CA LEU A 1024 -2.52 19.33 1.38
C LEU A 1024 -3.12 19.87 0.08
N GLU A 1025 -3.92 20.95 0.14
CA GLU A 1025 -4.53 21.59 -1.04
C GLU A 1025 -3.50 22.24 -1.99
N LEU A 1026 -2.24 22.39 -1.56
CA LEU A 1026 -1.16 23.00 -2.36
C LEU A 1026 -0.38 21.99 -3.22
N GLN A 1027 -0.82 20.72 -3.27
CA GLN A 1027 -0.16 19.68 -4.08
C GLN A 1027 -0.13 20.00 -5.58
N GLU A 1028 -1.16 20.69 -6.10
CA GLU A 1028 -1.20 21.07 -7.53
C GLU A 1028 -0.10 22.11 -7.85
N LEU A 1029 0.07 23.12 -7.00
CA LEU A 1029 1.15 24.11 -7.10
C LEU A 1029 2.54 23.47 -6.95
N LEU A 1030 2.69 22.46 -6.08
CA LEU A 1030 3.94 21.71 -5.96
C LEU A 1030 4.29 20.95 -7.24
N ASN A 1031 3.30 20.37 -7.90
CA ASN A 1031 3.50 19.70 -9.20
C ASN A 1031 3.92 20.70 -10.29
N GLU A 1032 3.31 21.90 -10.32
CA GLU A 1032 3.74 22.96 -11.24
C GLU A 1032 5.17 23.45 -10.98
N ALA A 1033 5.59 23.54 -9.71
CA ALA A 1033 6.97 23.87 -9.34
C ALA A 1033 7.95 22.77 -9.79
N LYS A 1034 7.61 21.49 -9.62
CA LYS A 1034 8.38 20.34 -10.10
C LYS A 1034 8.49 20.32 -11.63
N ASP A 1035 7.43 20.69 -12.34
CA ASP A 1035 7.42 20.74 -13.80
C ASP A 1035 8.17 21.95 -14.35
N ALA A 1036 8.15 23.11 -13.67
CA ALA A 1036 9.02 24.25 -13.98
C ALA A 1036 10.50 23.89 -13.77
N TYR A 1037 10.82 23.15 -12.70
CA TYR A 1037 12.17 22.62 -12.46
C TYR A 1037 12.65 21.70 -13.58
N LYS A 1038 11.81 20.74 -14.02
CA LYS A 1038 12.14 19.83 -15.15
C LYS A 1038 12.34 20.57 -16.47
N ARG A 1039 11.69 21.73 -16.66
CA ARG A 1039 11.87 22.60 -17.84
C ARG A 1039 13.08 23.54 -17.75
N GLY A 1040 13.81 23.55 -16.63
CA GLY A 1040 14.96 24.44 -16.41
C GLY A 1040 14.57 25.88 -16.06
N GLU A 1041 13.29 26.15 -15.78
CA GLU A 1041 12.77 27.46 -15.41
C GLU A 1041 12.94 27.68 -13.89
N PHE A 1042 14.20 27.79 -13.43
CA PHE A 1042 14.55 27.83 -12.01
C PHE A 1042 13.95 29.02 -11.25
N ASP A 1043 13.90 30.20 -11.89
CA ASP A 1043 13.29 31.41 -11.32
C ASP A 1043 11.78 31.17 -11.04
N THR A 1044 11.07 30.54 -11.98
CA THR A 1044 9.65 30.18 -11.86
C THR A 1044 9.42 29.09 -10.82
N ALA A 1045 10.29 28.08 -10.76
CA ALA A 1045 10.21 26.98 -9.79
C ALA A 1045 10.37 27.48 -8.35
N VAL A 1046 11.35 28.38 -8.10
CA VAL A 1046 11.56 29.00 -6.78
C VAL A 1046 10.42 29.96 -6.42
N ALA A 1047 9.90 30.73 -7.38
CA ALA A 1047 8.76 31.61 -7.14
C ALA A 1047 7.51 30.81 -6.70
N LYS A 1048 7.19 29.72 -7.40
CA LYS A 1048 6.08 28.81 -7.05
C LYS A 1048 6.33 28.09 -5.72
N ALA A 1049 7.56 27.64 -5.44
CA ALA A 1049 7.90 27.04 -4.15
C ALA A 1049 7.70 28.03 -2.98
N ASN A 1050 8.13 29.27 -3.15
CA ASN A 1050 7.92 30.32 -2.15
C ASN A 1050 6.44 30.69 -1.98
N GLU A 1051 5.66 30.69 -3.07
CA GLU A 1051 4.21 30.86 -3.03
C GLU A 1051 3.55 29.78 -2.16
N ILE A 1052 3.96 28.51 -2.32
CA ILE A 1052 3.48 27.39 -1.50
C ILE A 1052 3.85 27.58 -0.02
N VAL A 1053 5.10 27.97 0.29
CA VAL A 1053 5.53 28.21 1.67
C VAL A 1053 4.71 29.34 2.32
N GLN A 1054 4.43 30.41 1.59
CA GLN A 1054 3.63 31.53 2.11
C GLN A 1054 2.16 31.16 2.25
N ALA A 1055 1.59 30.45 1.26
CA ALA A 1055 0.22 29.94 1.33
C ALA A 1055 0.05 28.98 2.52
N CYS A 1056 0.98 28.03 2.70
CA CYS A 1056 0.97 27.09 3.82
C CYS A 1056 1.11 27.81 5.17
N LYS A 1057 2.04 28.77 5.30
CA LYS A 1057 2.12 29.63 6.51
C LYS A 1057 0.83 30.39 6.78
N SER A 1058 0.14 30.85 5.74
CA SER A 1058 -1.14 31.54 5.88
C SER A 1058 -2.27 30.59 6.35
N SER A 1059 -2.28 29.35 5.85
CA SER A 1059 -3.21 28.29 6.28
C SER A 1059 -2.96 27.88 7.74
N LEU A 1060 -1.68 27.75 8.14
CA LEU A 1060 -1.27 27.49 9.52
C LEU A 1060 -1.60 28.67 10.47
N ALA A 1061 -1.48 29.91 10.00
CA ALA A 1061 -1.90 31.09 10.76
C ALA A 1061 -3.44 31.18 10.89
N TYR A 1062 -4.19 30.68 9.90
CA TYR A 1062 -5.64 30.57 9.95
C TYR A 1062 -6.11 29.47 10.91
N SER A 1063 -5.44 28.31 10.95
CA SER A 1063 -5.70 27.25 11.93
C SER A 1063 -5.31 27.67 13.36
N ALA A 1064 -4.20 28.39 13.56
CA ALA A 1064 -3.82 28.99 14.84
C ALA A 1064 -4.82 30.07 15.34
N ARG A 1065 -5.50 30.80 14.43
CA ARG A 1065 -6.61 31.71 14.79
C ARG A 1065 -7.88 30.96 15.22
N ARG A 1066 -8.07 29.71 14.78
CA ARG A 1066 -9.17 28.85 15.20
C ARG A 1066 -8.99 28.38 16.66
N GLU A 1067 -7.75 28.24 17.12
CA GLU A 1067 -7.42 27.95 18.53
C GLU A 1067 -7.61 29.15 19.49
N GLN A 1068 -7.73 30.38 18.99
CA GLN A 1068 -7.92 31.56 19.85
C GLN A 1068 -9.32 32.18 19.85
N ARG A 1069 -10.35 31.45 19.38
CA ARG A 1069 -11.73 31.92 19.57
C ARG A 1069 -12.78 30.81 19.65
N LEU A 1070 -12.70 29.99 20.69
CA LEU A 1070 -13.88 29.49 21.39
C LEU A 1070 -13.49 29.21 22.85
N ASP A 1071 -13.89 30.09 23.78
CA ASP A 1071 -13.74 29.91 25.23
C ASP A 1071 -14.64 28.73 25.68
N GLN A 1072 -14.21 27.50 25.38
CA GLN A 1072 -14.90 26.26 25.74
C GLN A 1072 -14.94 26.06 27.26
N THR A 1073 -14.07 26.71 28.02
CA THR A 1073 -14.04 26.62 29.49
C THR A 1073 -15.30 27.18 30.16
N LYS A 1074 -15.93 28.23 29.62
CA LYS A 1074 -17.17 28.77 30.21
C LYS A 1074 -18.39 27.95 29.84
N ILE A 1075 -18.50 27.47 28.60
CA ILE A 1075 -19.65 26.66 28.18
C ILE A 1075 -19.63 25.31 28.91
N PHE A 1076 -18.47 24.68 29.07
CA PHE A 1076 -18.34 23.42 29.83
C PHE A 1076 -18.65 23.60 31.31
N PHE A 1077 -18.21 24.71 31.92
CA PHE A 1077 -18.59 25.05 33.30
C PHE A 1077 -20.10 25.29 33.45
N TYR A 1078 -20.73 26.01 32.52
CA TYR A 1078 -22.18 26.21 32.54
C TYR A 1078 -22.97 24.93 32.27
N ILE A 1079 -22.48 24.02 31.41
CA ILE A 1079 -23.10 22.71 31.18
C ILE A 1079 -22.95 21.81 32.41
N ILE A 1080 -21.80 21.81 33.09
CA ILE A 1080 -21.61 21.06 34.35
C ILE A 1080 -22.53 21.61 35.44
N VAL A 1081 -22.59 22.94 35.61
CA VAL A 1081 -23.48 23.57 36.58
C VAL A 1081 -24.95 23.31 36.25
N LEU A 1082 -25.36 23.35 34.97
CA LEU A 1082 -26.72 23.05 34.54
C LEU A 1082 -27.07 21.57 34.72
N SER A 1083 -26.12 20.66 34.48
CA SER A 1083 -26.28 19.21 34.68
C SER A 1083 -26.38 18.85 36.15
N VAL A 1084 -25.56 19.46 37.01
CA VAL A 1084 -25.65 19.31 38.47
C VAL A 1084 -26.95 19.92 39.01
N ALA A 1085 -27.41 21.06 38.47
CA ALA A 1085 -28.69 21.67 38.84
C ALA A 1085 -29.89 20.83 38.38
N LEU A 1086 -29.82 20.17 37.22
CA LEU A 1086 -30.83 19.22 36.74
C LEU A 1086 -30.84 17.93 37.59
N LEU A 1087 -29.69 17.44 38.02
CA LEU A 1087 -29.57 16.31 38.95
C LEU A 1087 -30.14 16.65 40.32
N PHE A 1088 -29.83 17.83 40.87
CA PHE A 1088 -30.37 18.29 42.14
C PHE A 1088 -31.88 18.56 42.07
N SER A 1089 -32.37 19.17 40.99
CA SER A 1089 -33.81 19.38 40.81
C SER A 1089 -34.57 18.06 40.58
N GLY A 1090 -33.96 17.07 39.92
CA GLY A 1090 -34.46 15.70 39.82
C GLY A 1090 -34.51 14.98 41.17
N LEU A 1091 -33.47 15.12 42.00
CA LEU A 1091 -33.41 14.58 43.36
C LEU A 1091 -34.44 15.25 44.29
N ILE A 1092 -34.60 16.57 44.19
CA ILE A 1092 -35.61 17.32 44.93
C ILE A 1092 -37.02 16.93 44.46
N TYR A 1093 -37.25 16.77 43.15
CA TYR A 1093 -38.53 16.27 42.62
C TYR A 1093 -38.83 14.84 43.10
N TYR A 1094 -37.83 13.96 43.12
CA TYR A 1094 -37.95 12.58 43.60
C TYR A 1094 -38.25 12.54 45.12
N ILE A 1095 -37.57 13.35 45.92
CA ILE A 1095 -37.82 13.49 47.36
C ILE A 1095 -39.21 14.09 47.63
N ILE A 1096 -39.64 15.10 46.86
CA ILE A 1096 -40.99 15.67 46.95
C ILE A 1096 -42.05 14.61 46.57
N LYS A 1097 -41.79 13.77 45.56
CA LYS A 1097 -42.69 12.66 45.22
C LYS A 1097 -42.79 11.62 46.33
N ILE A 1098 -41.68 11.27 46.99
CA ILE A 1098 -41.66 10.37 48.16
C ILE A 1098 -42.43 10.96 49.35
N ILE A 1099 -42.30 12.26 49.60
CA ILE A 1099 -43.02 12.96 50.69
C ILE A 1099 -44.53 13.06 50.39
N ILE A 1100 -44.92 13.28 49.13
CA ILE A 1100 -46.33 13.30 48.71
C ILE A 1100 -46.95 11.89 48.77
N PHE A 1101 -46.19 10.84 48.43
CA PHE A 1101 -46.66 9.45 48.52
C PHE A 1101 -46.84 8.97 49.97
N ARG A 1102 -46.05 9.50 50.93
CA ARG A 1102 -46.22 9.21 52.37
C ARG A 1102 -47.38 9.99 53.03
N ARG A 1103 -48.10 10.86 52.31
CA ARG A 1103 -49.26 11.62 52.84
C ARG A 1103 -50.63 11.19 52.29
N LYS A 1104 -50.71 10.12 51.50
CA LYS A 1104 -51.99 9.51 51.07
C LYS A 1104 -52.03 8.00 51.31
N SER A 1105 -52.17 7.60 52.56
CA SER A 1105 -53.08 6.53 52.94
C SER A 1105 -53.54 6.77 54.39
N PRO A 1106 -54.82 7.08 54.63
CA PRO A 1106 -55.36 7.15 55.97
C PRO A 1106 -55.58 5.73 56.52
N PHE A 1107 -55.22 5.55 57.78
CA PHE A 1107 -55.78 4.54 58.67
C PHE A 1107 -57.30 4.42 58.49
N GLN A 1108 -57.80 3.20 58.33
CA GLN A 1108 -59.10 2.79 58.87
C GLN A 1108 -58.96 1.43 59.60
N PRO A 1109 -59.69 1.21 60.70
CA PRO A 1109 -59.49 0.08 61.61
C PRO A 1109 -60.39 -1.13 61.29
N ILE A 1110 -59.80 -2.32 61.53
CA ILE A 1110 -60.27 -3.66 61.97
C ILE A 1110 -61.81 -3.93 61.97
N PRO A 1111 -62.25 -5.12 61.53
CA PRO A 1111 -62.35 -6.31 62.41
C PRO A 1111 -61.36 -7.45 62.11
#